data_AF-A0A401H0E9-F1
#
_entry.id   AF-A0A401H0E9-F1
#
_cell.length_a   1.000
_cell.length_b   1.000
_cell.length_c   1.000
_cell.angle_alpha   90.00
_cell.angle_beta   90.00
_cell.angle_gamma   90.00
#
_symmetry.space_group_name_H-M   'P 1'
#
loop_
_entity.id
_entity.type
_entity.pdbx_description
1 polymer ?
#
loop_
_entity_poly.entity_id
_entity_poly.type
_entity_poly.pdbx_seq_one_letter_code
_entity_poly.pdbx_strand_id
1 'polypeptide(L)'
;MAPVLIHPTGVNFIEEQHRPDVNSDAATYYGGQEKFSRSRTYSASFAHGYNPKRMPTFQDESYMRSRRMSHDEKGTGPRRFLIDVEETIRVVLEQEDTDGDFQISITDAGPKLMALGTATSNGFKSFDIRGNYMLSNLLQELALARDHNRKRIVLDEARLTENPVDRLSRMIKNSFWHSLTRRIDGDGLEIICADPKNRTGRVNPRIYVPHGEPAMAEYYRRVAREKPHLNLDVQVLPPKPDDPRFVKSLNTKPGILALAMNEVDTGRGGKTLKGIPFIVPGARFNELYNWDSYFISLGLLVDGYTKMAKGMVDHFIFEIRHYGKILNGSRSYYLCRTQPPFLTDMALQIYNQLDRSDVDANRAWLKRAIQAAVKEYHTVWVAEPRMDPKTGLSRYRPDGLGIPPETEATHFTHILEPYAAKHGLSVLEFSERYTDGTIKEPELDEYFLHDRAVRESGHDTTYRFEKRCANLGTIDLQALLYKYEVDIGTAIREVFDDELELEEDFSLAPFPPSVESYANPHRESSKTKPQSSAIWFERAEFRKRMIDKYCWNESKSLYFDYDTVQEKQILYESVTAFWTLWAGCASEEQCWKLISNSLKKFEVLGGLVSGTEESRGKISLDRPNRQWDYPYAWPPHQIMTWVGLERYGYLEDAQRLAYRFLYMMTTAFVDFNGVVPEKFDAVRLSHLVDAEYGNQGVDFKMVPREGFGWMNAAYQVGLSFLSTGMRRAVSTCTSPEVVFGHVLSQPMTSQQYSASISDPLGLAMENLQLPSLASGPTAPLAY
;
A
#
# COMPACT_ATOMS: atom_id res chain seq x y z
N MET A 1 66.92 4.17 8.61
CA MET A 1 65.83 5.13 8.83
C MET A 1 64.83 4.93 7.70
N ALA A 2 63.61 4.49 8.00
CA ALA A 2 62.54 4.36 7.01
C ALA A 2 62.07 5.76 6.60
N PRO A 3 61.70 5.99 5.32
CA PRO A 3 61.25 7.30 4.87
C PRO A 3 59.93 7.67 5.53
N VAL A 4 59.86 8.90 6.05
CA VAL A 4 58.64 9.50 6.61
C VAL A 4 57.67 9.75 5.46
N LEU A 5 56.56 9.00 5.45
CA LEU A 5 55.46 9.16 4.49
C LEU A 5 54.61 10.36 4.90
N ILE A 6 54.57 11.39 4.06
CA ILE A 6 53.69 12.55 4.22
C ILE A 6 52.32 12.19 3.61
N HIS A 7 51.29 12.11 4.46
CA HIS A 7 49.91 11.87 4.04
C HIS A 7 49.25 13.18 3.55
N PRO A 8 48.29 13.14 2.61
CA PRO A 8 47.42 14.28 2.33
C PRO A 8 46.68 14.70 3.60
N THR A 9 46.64 15.99 3.89
CA THR A 9 45.92 16.54 5.05
C THR A 9 44.43 16.27 4.91
N GLY A 10 43.91 15.29 5.68
CA GLY A 10 42.47 14.94 5.73
C GLY A 10 42.13 13.45 5.82
N VAL A 11 43.09 12.53 5.74
CA VAL A 11 42.82 11.08 5.75
C VAL A 11 42.82 10.53 7.19
N ASN A 12 41.65 10.11 7.69
CA ASN A 12 41.51 9.40 8.96
C ASN A 12 41.53 7.87 8.74
N PHE A 13 42.46 7.19 9.40
CA PHE A 13 42.57 5.73 9.40
C PHE A 13 41.77 5.14 10.56
N ILE A 14 40.78 4.30 10.26
CA ILE A 14 39.97 3.65 11.30
C ILE A 14 40.55 2.27 11.66
N GLU A 15 40.74 2.04 12.96
CA GLU A 15 40.99 0.71 13.52
C GLU A 15 39.74 -0.17 13.39
N GLU A 16 39.90 -1.49 13.23
CA GLU A 16 38.80 -2.43 12.97
C GLU A 16 37.61 -2.34 13.94
N GLN A 17 37.78 -1.75 15.12
CA GLN A 17 36.77 -1.60 16.16
C GLN A 17 35.71 -0.50 15.93
N HIS A 18 35.89 0.41 14.95
CA HIS A 18 34.93 1.52 14.71
C HIS A 18 34.17 1.40 13.37
N ARG A 19 33.90 0.19 12.89
CA ARG A 19 33.08 -0.01 11.68
C ARG A 19 31.58 -0.03 12.00
N PRO A 20 30.73 0.53 11.12
CA PRO A 20 29.28 0.40 11.25
C PRO A 20 28.86 -1.07 11.27
N ASP A 21 27.74 -1.37 11.92
CA ASP A 21 27.12 -2.68 11.86
C ASP A 21 26.81 -3.09 10.41
N VAL A 22 26.92 -4.38 10.09
CA VAL A 22 26.76 -4.90 8.71
C VAL A 22 25.38 -4.59 8.16
N ASN A 23 24.36 -4.57 9.02
CA ASN A 23 22.98 -4.30 8.67
C ASN A 23 22.56 -2.87 9.01
N SER A 24 23.52 -1.97 9.31
CA SER A 24 23.21 -0.56 9.53
C SER A 24 22.59 0.08 8.28
N ASP A 25 21.81 1.15 8.49
CA ASP A 25 21.19 1.89 7.39
C ASP A 25 22.24 2.37 6.38
N ALA A 26 21.85 2.47 5.09
CA ALA A 26 22.74 2.88 4.01
C ALA A 26 23.44 4.22 4.30
N ALA A 27 22.75 5.18 4.93
CA ALA A 27 23.33 6.45 5.30
C ALA A 27 24.41 6.33 6.39
N THR A 28 24.32 5.31 7.25
CA THR A 28 25.35 5.04 8.27
C THR A 28 26.51 4.20 7.70
N TYR A 29 26.18 3.23 6.85
CA TYR A 29 27.15 2.30 6.26
C TYR A 29 28.02 2.99 5.19
N TYR A 30 27.39 3.75 4.28
CA TYR A 30 28.06 4.47 3.19
C TYR A 30 28.34 5.94 3.50
N GLY A 31 27.68 6.52 4.51
CA GLY A 31 27.89 7.91 4.90
C GLY A 31 29.18 8.18 5.68
N GLY A 32 29.54 9.46 5.76
CA GLY A 32 30.77 9.96 6.38
C GLY A 32 31.96 10.10 5.42
N GLN A 33 33.14 10.46 5.94
CA GLN A 33 34.36 10.62 5.13
C GLN A 33 34.73 9.32 4.39
N GLU A 34 35.42 9.42 3.25
CA GLU A 34 35.99 8.25 2.57
C GLU A 34 36.98 7.56 3.51
N LYS A 35 36.68 6.30 3.86
CA LYS A 35 37.47 5.53 4.83
C LYS A 35 38.47 4.68 4.06
N PHE A 36 39.76 4.89 4.33
CA PHE A 36 40.85 4.13 3.73
C PHE A 36 41.34 3.04 4.70
N SER A 37 41.44 1.80 4.23
CA SER A 37 42.05 0.69 4.98
C SER A 37 43.55 0.91 5.18
N ARG A 38 44.08 0.66 6.40
CA ARG A 38 45.52 0.74 6.79
C ARG A 38 46.44 -0.24 6.03
N SER A 39 45.94 -1.01 5.07
CA SER A 39 46.74 -1.93 4.26
C SER A 39 47.55 -1.20 3.19
N ARG A 40 48.60 -0.49 3.64
CA ARG A 40 49.69 0.15 2.87
C ARG A 40 49.29 1.37 2.03
N THR A 41 50.18 2.37 2.04
CA THR A 41 50.17 3.51 1.11
C THR A 41 50.01 3.00 -0.32
N TYR A 42 49.04 3.52 -1.08
CA TYR A 42 49.00 3.32 -2.53
C TYR A 42 50.29 3.92 -3.11
N SER A 43 51.28 3.07 -3.40
CA SER A 43 52.41 3.45 -4.24
C SER A 43 51.91 3.71 -5.66
N ALA A 44 52.66 4.49 -6.44
CA ALA A 44 52.42 4.82 -7.84
C ALA A 44 52.51 3.62 -8.81
N SER A 45 51.90 2.49 -8.45
CA SER A 45 51.46 1.43 -9.36
C SER A 45 50.04 1.76 -9.85
N PHE A 46 49.89 2.98 -10.39
CA PHE A 46 48.81 3.39 -11.28
C PHE A 46 49.23 2.97 -12.70
N ALA A 47 48.82 1.78 -13.15
CA ALA A 47 48.92 1.41 -14.57
C ALA A 47 47.93 0.31 -14.97
N HIS A 48 47.52 -0.58 -14.06
CA HIS A 48 46.47 -1.56 -14.33
C HIS A 48 45.41 -1.45 -13.24
N GLY A 49 44.28 -0.83 -13.60
CA GLY A 49 43.13 -0.66 -12.74
C GLY A 49 42.66 -1.99 -12.17
N TYR A 50 41.97 -1.94 -11.04
CA TYR A 50 40.96 -2.93 -10.73
C TYR A 50 39.89 -2.80 -11.83
N ASN A 51 40.13 -3.43 -12.97
CA ASN A 51 39.07 -3.84 -13.87
C ASN A 51 38.48 -5.07 -13.18
N PRO A 52 37.18 -5.11 -12.83
CA PRO A 52 36.49 -6.41 -12.81
C PRO A 52 36.91 -7.12 -14.10
N LYS A 53 37.59 -8.26 -13.98
CA LYS A 53 38.32 -8.85 -15.12
C LYS A 53 37.35 -8.93 -16.30
N ARG A 54 37.61 -8.13 -17.34
CA ARG A 54 37.03 -8.38 -18.67
C ARG A 54 37.28 -9.85 -18.99
N MET A 55 36.27 -10.47 -19.59
CA MET A 55 36.28 -11.88 -19.95
C MET A 55 37.63 -12.27 -20.54
N PRO A 56 38.25 -13.39 -20.14
CA PRO A 56 39.39 -13.92 -20.86
C PRO A 56 38.91 -14.27 -22.26
N THR A 57 39.20 -13.42 -23.25
CA THR A 57 39.03 -13.73 -24.65
C THR A 57 40.13 -14.70 -25.04
N PHE A 58 39.75 -15.88 -25.49
CA PHE A 58 40.66 -16.83 -26.10
C PHE A 58 40.24 -16.97 -27.56
N GLN A 59 41.09 -16.52 -28.49
CA GLN A 59 40.79 -16.53 -29.94
C GLN A 59 39.47 -15.82 -30.31
N ASP A 60 39.23 -14.63 -29.76
CA ASP A 60 38.01 -13.83 -29.99
C ASP A 60 36.68 -14.47 -29.51
N GLU A 61 36.74 -15.60 -28.80
CA GLU A 61 35.58 -16.20 -28.14
C GLU A 61 35.54 -15.88 -26.64
N SER A 62 34.36 -15.49 -26.15
CA SER A 62 34.11 -15.23 -24.72
C SER A 62 33.88 -16.54 -23.97
N TYR A 63 34.79 -16.91 -23.07
CA TYR A 63 34.61 -18.07 -22.20
C TYR A 63 33.86 -17.71 -20.90
N MET A 64 32.60 -18.12 -20.80
CA MET A 64 31.83 -18.05 -19.56
C MET A 64 32.17 -19.24 -18.64
N ARG A 65 32.51 -18.96 -17.38
CA ARG A 65 32.61 -20.02 -16.36
C ARG A 65 31.20 -20.42 -15.93
N SER A 66 30.87 -21.70 -16.09
CA SER A 66 29.61 -22.24 -15.59
C SER A 66 29.57 -22.19 -14.05
N ARG A 67 28.40 -21.86 -13.50
CA ARG A 67 28.14 -21.88 -12.05
C ARG A 67 28.39 -23.28 -11.48
N ARG A 68 29.22 -23.38 -10.45
CA ARG A 68 29.41 -24.62 -9.67
C ARG A 68 28.27 -24.79 -8.66
N MET A 69 27.65 -25.97 -8.68
CA MET A 69 26.54 -26.37 -7.79
C MET A 69 27.00 -27.09 -6.51
N SER A 70 28.31 -27.30 -6.34
CA SER A 70 28.89 -27.91 -5.14
C SER A 70 28.95 -26.94 -3.96
N HIS A 71 28.91 -27.47 -2.73
CA HIS A 71 29.27 -26.72 -1.53
C HIS A 71 30.77 -26.36 -1.57
N ASP A 72 31.08 -25.08 -1.34
CA ASP A 72 32.46 -24.62 -1.16
C ASP A 72 32.86 -24.62 0.32
N GLU A 73 34.16 -24.64 0.60
CA GLU A 73 34.67 -24.52 1.97
C GLU A 73 34.20 -23.20 2.62
N LYS A 74 33.59 -23.32 3.80
CA LYS A 74 33.26 -22.17 4.65
C LYS A 74 34.54 -21.61 5.24
N GLY A 75 34.87 -20.37 4.88
CA GLY A 75 36.03 -19.67 5.44
C GLY A 75 35.89 -19.43 6.95
N THR A 76 37.01 -19.30 7.65
CA THR A 76 37.07 -19.10 9.11
C THR A 76 36.79 -17.66 9.57
N GLY A 77 36.64 -16.70 8.65
CA GLY A 77 36.36 -15.29 8.97
C GLY A 77 35.44 -14.60 7.94
N PRO A 78 34.86 -13.44 8.31
CA PRO A 78 33.92 -12.72 7.46
C PRO A 78 34.61 -12.24 6.17
N ARG A 79 34.05 -12.57 5.00
CA ARG A 79 34.59 -12.13 3.72
C ARG A 79 34.12 -10.73 3.39
N ARG A 80 35.01 -9.97 2.77
CA ARG A 80 34.82 -8.59 2.38
C ARG A 80 35.34 -8.38 0.98
N PHE A 81 34.68 -7.53 0.21
CA PHE A 81 34.99 -7.23 -1.18
C PHE A 81 35.46 -5.79 -1.33
N LEU A 82 36.48 -5.56 -2.15
CA LEU A 82 36.90 -4.24 -2.57
C LEU A 82 36.30 -3.96 -3.95
N ILE A 83 35.44 -2.95 -4.04
CA ILE A 83 34.62 -2.74 -5.23
C ILE A 83 34.80 -1.32 -5.76
N ASP A 84 34.98 -1.20 -7.08
CA ASP A 84 34.83 0.05 -7.81
C ASP A 84 33.39 0.16 -8.29
N VAL A 85 32.65 1.16 -7.79
CA VAL A 85 31.18 1.17 -7.81
C VAL A 85 30.65 1.25 -9.25
N GLU A 86 31.04 2.28 -10.01
CA GLU A 86 30.51 2.51 -11.36
C GLU A 86 30.92 1.39 -12.34
N GLU A 87 32.17 0.97 -12.26
CA GLU A 87 32.70 -0.07 -13.13
C GLU A 87 32.04 -1.43 -12.84
N THR A 88 31.76 -1.73 -11.57
CA THR A 88 31.06 -2.97 -11.19
C THR A 88 29.58 -2.91 -11.56
N ILE A 89 28.90 -1.76 -11.42
CA ILE A 89 27.52 -1.59 -11.92
C ILE A 89 27.46 -1.89 -13.42
N ARG A 90 28.38 -1.32 -14.21
CA ARG A 90 28.43 -1.57 -15.66
C ARG A 90 28.58 -3.05 -15.98
N VAL A 91 29.53 -3.73 -15.33
CA VAL A 91 29.80 -5.17 -15.60
C VAL A 91 28.66 -6.06 -15.11
N VAL A 92 28.03 -5.73 -13.98
CA VAL A 92 26.87 -6.48 -13.47
C VAL A 92 25.72 -6.38 -14.47
N LEU A 93 25.38 -5.19 -14.93
CA LEU A 93 24.28 -5.00 -15.89
C LEU A 93 24.62 -5.62 -17.25
N GLU A 94 25.81 -5.39 -17.79
CA GLU A 94 26.23 -5.97 -19.09
C GLU A 94 26.21 -7.50 -19.10
N GLN A 95 26.46 -8.13 -17.94
CA GLN A 95 26.55 -9.59 -17.83
C GLN A 95 25.24 -10.26 -17.42
N GLU A 96 24.47 -9.64 -16.51
CA GLU A 96 23.34 -10.30 -15.83
C GLU A 96 21.98 -9.69 -16.17
N ASP A 97 21.90 -8.43 -16.63
CA ASP A 97 20.67 -7.77 -17.09
C ASP A 97 20.54 -7.98 -18.61
N THR A 98 19.62 -8.86 -19.00
CA THR A 98 19.46 -9.32 -20.39
C THR A 98 18.28 -8.69 -21.12
N ASP A 99 17.32 -8.12 -20.39
CA ASP A 99 16.16 -7.42 -20.96
C ASP A 99 16.29 -5.88 -20.92
N GLY A 100 17.32 -5.36 -20.25
CA GLY A 100 17.68 -3.95 -20.22
C GLY A 100 16.84 -3.10 -19.28
N ASP A 101 16.17 -3.73 -18.31
CA ASP A 101 15.29 -3.06 -17.35
C ASP A 101 16.03 -2.47 -16.13
N PHE A 102 17.36 -2.65 -16.06
CA PHE A 102 18.23 -2.26 -14.94
C PHE A 102 17.94 -2.99 -13.63
N GLN A 103 17.40 -4.21 -13.72
CA GLN A 103 17.14 -5.11 -12.61
C GLN A 103 17.86 -6.45 -12.85
N ILE A 104 17.94 -7.27 -11.80
CA ILE A 104 18.44 -8.65 -11.91
C ILE A 104 17.37 -9.56 -11.33
N SER A 105 16.78 -10.35 -12.21
CA SER A 105 15.66 -11.21 -11.91
C SER A 105 15.93 -12.67 -12.27
N ILE A 106 14.93 -13.52 -12.03
CA ILE A 106 14.91 -14.90 -12.52
C ILE A 106 14.65 -15.03 -14.02
N THR A 107 14.06 -14.01 -14.66
CA THR A 107 13.82 -14.03 -16.11
C THR A 107 15.08 -13.73 -16.91
N ASP A 108 16.07 -13.10 -16.27
CA ASP A 108 17.36 -12.83 -16.89
C ASP A 108 18.15 -14.10 -17.23
N ALA A 109 18.72 -14.17 -18.42
CA ALA A 109 19.46 -15.33 -18.91
C ALA A 109 20.98 -15.29 -18.60
N GLY A 110 21.44 -14.35 -17.77
CA GLY A 110 22.84 -14.22 -17.36
C GLY A 110 23.44 -15.48 -16.69
N PRO A 111 24.77 -15.55 -16.54
CA PRO A 111 25.47 -16.73 -16.00
C PRO A 111 25.28 -16.91 -14.47
N LYS A 112 24.68 -15.93 -13.80
CA LYS A 112 24.35 -15.92 -12.36
C LYS A 112 25.59 -16.14 -11.49
N LEU A 113 26.72 -15.58 -11.93
CA LEU A 113 28.03 -15.77 -11.32
C LEU A 113 28.92 -14.54 -11.55
N MET A 114 29.39 -13.91 -10.47
CA MET A 114 30.34 -12.81 -10.58
C MET A 114 31.51 -12.95 -9.60
N ALA A 115 32.74 -12.80 -10.11
CA ALA A 115 33.95 -12.82 -9.29
C ALA A 115 34.28 -11.41 -8.76
N LEU A 116 34.26 -11.23 -7.44
CA LEU A 116 34.65 -9.97 -6.79
C LEU A 116 35.99 -10.10 -6.06
N GLY A 117 36.83 -9.06 -6.14
CA GLY A 117 38.12 -9.01 -5.44
C GLY A 117 37.97 -8.91 -3.93
N THR A 118 38.70 -9.73 -3.17
CA THR A 118 38.63 -9.74 -1.70
C THR A 118 39.45 -8.61 -1.07
N ALA A 119 38.89 -7.96 -0.05
CA ALA A 119 39.54 -6.84 0.64
C ALA A 119 40.83 -7.25 1.36
N THR A 120 40.89 -8.47 1.92
CA THR A 120 42.09 -9.01 2.59
C THR A 120 43.26 -9.21 1.62
N SER A 121 42.97 -9.44 0.34
CA SER A 121 43.97 -9.54 -0.71
C SER A 121 44.13 -8.23 -1.50
N ASN A 122 43.52 -7.12 -1.08
CA ASN A 122 43.49 -5.86 -1.82
C ASN A 122 43.04 -6.04 -3.30
N GLY A 123 42.10 -6.97 -3.54
CA GLY A 123 41.58 -7.30 -4.86
C GLY A 123 42.39 -8.30 -5.69
N PHE A 124 43.54 -8.81 -5.22
CA PHE A 124 44.37 -9.77 -5.96
C PHE A 124 43.74 -11.17 -6.05
N LYS A 125 43.07 -11.62 -4.99
CA LYS A 125 42.27 -12.85 -4.98
C LYS A 125 40.81 -12.47 -5.16
N SER A 126 40.09 -13.20 -6.00
CA SER A 126 38.65 -13.05 -6.17
C SER A 126 37.89 -14.18 -5.48
N PHE A 127 36.63 -13.93 -5.17
CA PHE A 127 35.68 -14.93 -4.73
C PHE A 127 34.37 -14.77 -5.51
N ASP A 128 33.72 -15.89 -5.80
CA ASP A 128 32.57 -15.94 -6.70
C ASP A 128 31.26 -15.75 -5.92
N ILE A 129 30.52 -14.69 -6.25
CA ILE A 129 29.14 -14.47 -5.84
C ILE A 129 28.22 -15.21 -6.80
N ARG A 130 27.22 -15.93 -6.27
CA ARG A 130 26.39 -16.86 -7.02
C ARG A 130 24.91 -16.63 -6.80
N GLY A 131 24.15 -16.78 -7.88
CA GLY A 131 22.69 -16.75 -7.86
C GLY A 131 22.11 -15.34 -7.90
N ASN A 132 20.87 -15.28 -8.34
CA ASN A 132 20.19 -14.02 -8.66
C ASN A 132 20.08 -13.11 -7.44
N TYR A 133 19.67 -13.68 -6.29
CA TYR A 133 19.47 -12.90 -5.06
C TYR A 133 20.73 -12.16 -4.59
N MET A 134 21.90 -12.81 -4.56
CA MET A 134 23.14 -12.15 -4.13
C MET A 134 23.62 -11.11 -5.15
N LEU A 135 23.42 -11.36 -6.46
CA LEU A 135 23.79 -10.43 -7.53
C LEU A 135 22.86 -9.22 -7.58
N SER A 136 21.56 -9.44 -7.38
CA SER A 136 20.56 -8.40 -7.19
C SER A 136 20.90 -7.53 -5.98
N ASN A 137 21.18 -8.16 -4.83
CA ASN A 137 21.60 -7.41 -3.63
C ASN A 137 22.89 -6.62 -3.91
N LEU A 138 23.84 -7.16 -4.69
CA LEU A 138 25.04 -6.43 -5.08
C LEU A 138 24.67 -5.18 -5.91
N LEU A 139 23.81 -5.32 -6.92
CA LEU A 139 23.35 -4.19 -7.72
C LEU A 139 22.66 -3.12 -6.86
N GLN A 140 21.83 -3.53 -5.91
CA GLN A 140 21.16 -2.63 -4.97
C GLN A 140 22.16 -1.88 -4.08
N GLU A 141 23.10 -2.58 -3.46
CA GLU A 141 24.11 -1.98 -2.58
C GLU A 141 25.03 -1.02 -3.35
N LEU A 142 25.35 -1.32 -4.62
CA LEU A 142 26.11 -0.42 -5.48
C LEU A 142 25.32 0.84 -5.83
N ALA A 143 24.04 0.73 -6.11
CA ALA A 143 23.17 1.89 -6.33
C ALA A 143 23.12 2.79 -5.09
N LEU A 144 22.94 2.21 -3.90
CA LEU A 144 22.96 2.95 -2.64
C LEU A 144 24.31 3.63 -2.39
N ALA A 145 25.43 2.94 -2.64
CA ALA A 145 26.76 3.52 -2.51
C ALA A 145 26.98 4.70 -3.48
N ARG A 146 26.46 4.59 -4.71
CA ARG A 146 26.53 5.65 -5.72
C ARG A 146 25.77 6.90 -5.28
N ASP A 147 24.59 6.76 -4.69
CA ASP A 147 23.82 7.91 -4.20
C ASP A 147 24.54 8.67 -3.07
N HIS A 148 25.35 7.94 -2.28
CA HIS A 148 26.26 8.52 -1.29
C HIS A 148 27.61 9.00 -1.88
N ASN A 149 27.69 9.16 -3.20
CA ASN A 149 28.86 9.62 -3.95
C ASN A 149 30.14 8.79 -3.70
N ARG A 150 30.00 7.49 -3.40
CA ARG A 150 31.14 6.60 -3.16
C ARG A 150 31.63 6.03 -4.48
N LYS A 151 32.89 6.28 -4.82
CA LYS A 151 33.53 5.66 -5.99
C LYS A 151 34.07 4.27 -5.70
N ARG A 152 34.53 4.05 -4.46
CA ARG A 152 35.06 2.77 -3.99
C ARG A 152 34.49 2.42 -2.63
N ILE A 153 34.13 1.16 -2.45
CA ILE A 153 33.57 0.64 -1.20
C ILE A 153 34.27 -0.64 -0.77
N VAL A 154 34.25 -0.89 0.54
CA VAL A 154 34.52 -2.20 1.11
C VAL A 154 33.18 -2.76 1.54
N LEU A 155 32.72 -3.83 0.89
CA LEU A 155 31.40 -4.43 1.11
C LEU A 155 31.54 -5.76 1.84
N ASP A 156 30.78 -5.95 2.92
CA ASP A 156 30.73 -7.22 3.64
C ASP A 156 29.81 -8.23 2.92
N GLU A 157 30.28 -9.49 2.74
CA GLU A 157 29.51 -10.57 2.10
C GLU A 157 28.15 -10.81 2.79
N ALA A 158 28.12 -10.65 4.11
CA ALA A 158 26.93 -10.85 4.93
C ALA A 158 25.76 -9.91 4.57
N ARG A 159 26.04 -8.73 3.98
CA ARG A 159 24.99 -7.80 3.49
C ARG A 159 24.36 -8.28 2.16
N LEU A 160 25.06 -9.13 1.42
CA LEU A 160 24.59 -9.75 0.17
C LEU A 160 23.87 -11.08 0.42
N THR A 161 24.28 -11.81 1.46
CA THR A 161 23.67 -13.08 1.89
C THR A 161 22.64 -12.90 3.00
N GLU A 162 22.18 -11.68 3.23
CA GLU A 162 21.21 -11.38 4.28
C GLU A 162 19.91 -12.17 4.03
N ASN A 163 19.34 -12.72 5.11
CA ASN A 163 18.06 -13.41 5.05
C ASN A 163 17.00 -12.49 4.40
N PRO A 164 16.27 -12.94 3.36
CA PRO A 164 15.32 -12.09 2.66
C PRO A 164 14.20 -11.54 3.55
N VAL A 165 13.78 -12.30 4.57
CA VAL A 165 12.77 -11.84 5.53
C VAL A 165 13.29 -10.69 6.37
N ASP A 166 14.50 -10.86 6.92
CA ASP A 166 15.14 -9.84 7.75
C ASP A 166 15.50 -8.61 6.91
N ARG A 167 15.97 -8.82 5.67
CA ARG A 167 16.31 -7.76 4.72
C ARG A 167 15.10 -6.91 4.37
N LEU A 168 13.98 -7.52 3.96
CA LEU A 168 12.76 -6.79 3.62
C LEU A 168 12.18 -6.07 4.83
N SER A 169 12.07 -6.74 5.99
CA SER A 169 11.59 -6.09 7.23
C SER A 169 12.47 -4.91 7.64
N ARG A 170 13.79 -5.03 7.50
CA ARG A 170 14.74 -3.94 7.76
C ARG A 170 14.60 -2.78 6.78
N MET A 171 14.45 -3.06 5.48
CA MET A 171 14.25 -2.05 4.45
C MET A 171 12.95 -1.29 4.69
N ILE A 172 11.86 -1.99 5.04
CA ILE A 172 10.58 -1.37 5.40
C ILE A 172 10.77 -0.40 6.56
N LYS A 173 11.33 -0.90 7.67
CA LYS A 173 11.47 -0.16 8.92
C LYS A 173 12.38 1.07 8.80
N ASN A 174 13.52 0.94 8.12
CA ASN A 174 14.56 1.95 8.16
C ASN A 174 14.58 2.86 6.93
N SER A 175 14.07 2.40 5.78
CA SER A 175 14.16 3.14 4.52
C SER A 175 12.79 3.46 3.93
N PHE A 176 11.90 2.47 3.76
CA PHE A 176 10.67 2.68 3.00
C PHE A 176 9.70 3.63 3.69
N TRP A 177 9.50 3.51 5.01
CA TRP A 177 8.67 4.48 5.73
C TRP A 177 9.20 5.91 5.60
N HIS A 178 10.52 6.09 5.63
CA HIS A 178 11.13 7.39 5.44
C HIS A 178 10.90 7.92 4.02
N SER A 179 11.12 7.10 2.99
CA SER A 179 10.88 7.44 1.59
C SER A 179 9.42 7.76 1.28
N LEU A 180 8.47 7.12 1.96
CA LEU A 180 7.03 7.38 1.83
C LEU A 180 6.55 8.56 2.69
N THR A 181 7.42 9.16 3.51
CA THR A 181 7.03 10.31 4.34
C THR A 181 6.84 11.56 3.48
N ARG A 182 5.73 12.27 3.68
CA ARG A 182 5.46 13.59 3.10
C ARG A 182 5.12 14.59 4.20
N ARG A 183 5.16 15.87 3.85
CA ARG A 183 4.81 17.00 4.73
C ARG A 183 4.25 18.13 3.88
N ILE A 184 3.14 18.74 4.31
CA ILE A 184 2.57 19.92 3.63
C ILE A 184 3.01 21.16 4.40
N ASP A 185 4.21 21.63 4.10
CA ASP A 185 4.77 22.88 4.59
C ASP A 185 5.82 23.43 3.62
N GLY A 186 6.49 24.53 3.99
CA GLY A 186 7.45 25.21 3.12
C GLY A 186 8.53 24.31 2.52
N ASP A 187 8.91 23.22 3.19
CA ASP A 187 9.95 22.31 2.69
C ASP A 187 9.38 21.23 1.77
N GLY A 188 8.18 20.72 2.06
CA GLY A 188 7.58 19.60 1.33
C GLY A 188 6.72 19.99 0.13
N LEU A 189 6.37 21.28 -0.02
CA LEU A 189 5.50 21.75 -1.10
C LEU A 189 6.04 21.47 -2.53
N GLU A 190 7.36 21.43 -2.70
CA GLU A 190 7.98 21.18 -4.01
C GLU A 190 7.66 19.76 -4.53
N ILE A 191 7.61 18.79 -3.63
CA ILE A 191 7.31 17.39 -3.95
C ILE A 191 5.80 17.19 -4.01
N ILE A 192 5.06 17.71 -3.03
CA ILE A 192 3.66 17.34 -2.85
C ILE A 192 2.69 18.02 -3.82
N CYS A 193 3.04 19.21 -4.33
CA CYS A 193 2.20 19.90 -5.29
C CYS A 193 2.22 19.23 -6.67
N ALA A 194 3.24 18.39 -6.98
CA ALA A 194 3.25 17.61 -8.21
C ALA A 194 2.05 16.65 -8.23
N ASP A 195 1.25 16.75 -9.29
CA ASP A 195 0.08 15.91 -9.51
C ASP A 195 0.19 15.18 -10.86
N PRO A 196 0.72 13.95 -10.87
CA PRO A 196 0.80 13.15 -12.09
C PRO A 196 -0.57 12.82 -12.70
N LYS A 197 -1.66 12.96 -11.92
CA LYS A 197 -3.03 12.61 -12.32
C LYS A 197 -3.77 13.78 -13.01
N ASN A 198 -3.21 14.99 -12.95
CA ASN A 198 -3.86 16.17 -13.52
C ASN A 198 -3.67 16.24 -15.05
N ARG A 199 -4.79 16.45 -15.76
CA ARG A 199 -4.87 16.55 -17.23
C ARG A 199 -4.58 17.95 -17.78
N THR A 200 -4.64 18.99 -16.94
CA THR A 200 -4.50 20.38 -17.40
C THR A 200 -3.02 20.77 -17.51
N GLY A 201 -2.59 21.20 -18.71
CA GLY A 201 -1.20 21.56 -18.97
C GLY A 201 -0.68 22.69 -18.08
N ARG A 202 0.63 22.69 -17.76
CA ARG A 202 1.39 23.66 -16.93
C ARG A 202 0.51 24.55 -16.03
N VAL A 203 -0.21 23.93 -15.09
CA VAL A 203 -0.91 24.66 -14.04
C VAL A 203 0.08 24.92 -12.92
N ASN A 204 0.09 26.14 -12.40
CA ASN A 204 0.89 26.49 -11.24
C ASN A 204 0.53 25.58 -10.06
N PRO A 205 1.53 25.10 -9.28
CA PRO A 205 1.31 24.46 -7.99
C PRO A 205 0.26 25.24 -7.18
N ARG A 206 -0.80 24.57 -6.73
CA ARG A 206 -1.88 25.20 -5.97
C ARG A 206 -2.12 24.48 -4.65
N ILE A 207 -2.32 25.27 -3.60
CA ILE A 207 -2.80 24.82 -2.30
C ILE A 207 -4.11 25.52 -1.92
N TYR A 208 -5.06 24.72 -1.46
CA TYR A 208 -6.34 25.19 -0.92
C TYR A 208 -6.32 25.12 0.61
N VAL A 209 -6.66 26.22 1.26
CA VAL A 209 -6.64 26.36 2.72
C VAL A 209 -8.07 26.53 3.23
N PRO A 210 -8.50 25.85 4.31
CA PRO A 210 -9.82 26.05 4.89
C PRO A 210 -10.09 27.51 5.30
N HIS A 211 -11.34 27.95 5.16
CA HIS A 211 -11.75 29.30 5.59
C HIS A 211 -11.49 29.58 7.08
N GLY A 212 -11.54 28.53 7.91
CA GLY A 212 -11.36 28.61 9.37
C GLY A 212 -9.91 28.74 9.81
N GLU A 213 -8.94 28.73 8.88
CA GLU A 213 -7.50 28.70 9.17
C GLU A 213 -6.75 29.90 8.55
N PRO A 214 -7.04 31.16 8.96
CA PRO A 214 -6.42 32.34 8.38
C PRO A 214 -4.91 32.42 8.62
N ALA A 215 -4.41 31.91 9.76
CA ALA A 215 -2.99 31.86 10.07
C ALA A 215 -2.23 30.93 9.11
N MET A 216 -2.84 29.80 8.74
CA MET A 216 -2.29 28.86 7.77
C MET A 216 -2.27 29.44 6.36
N ALA A 217 -3.31 30.21 5.99
CA ALA A 217 -3.33 30.91 4.71
C ALA A 217 -2.19 31.93 4.60
N GLU A 218 -1.92 32.69 5.67
CA GLU A 218 -0.80 33.62 5.69
C GLU A 218 0.56 32.92 5.68
N TYR A 219 0.67 31.77 6.36
CA TYR A 219 1.87 30.93 6.30
C TYR A 219 2.21 30.54 4.85
N TYR A 220 1.25 29.99 4.09
CA TYR A 220 1.50 29.58 2.71
C TYR A 220 1.75 30.77 1.77
N ARG A 221 1.08 31.91 1.98
CA ARG A 221 1.39 33.15 1.23
C ARG A 221 2.81 33.63 1.50
N ARG A 222 3.30 33.51 2.74
CA ARG A 222 4.70 33.80 3.07
C ARG A 222 5.65 32.84 2.36
N VAL A 223 5.38 31.54 2.38
CA VAL A 223 6.17 30.54 1.63
C VAL A 223 6.21 30.87 0.14
N ALA A 224 5.09 31.25 -0.48
CA ALA A 224 5.04 31.64 -1.89
C ALA A 224 5.93 32.87 -2.19
N ARG A 225 6.03 33.83 -1.26
CA ARG A 225 6.95 34.99 -1.37
C ARG A 225 8.42 34.60 -1.18
N GLU A 226 8.70 33.68 -0.26
CA GLU A 226 10.06 33.20 0.04
C GLU A 226 10.62 32.26 -1.05
N LYS A 227 9.74 31.53 -1.73
CA LYS A 227 10.08 30.56 -2.79
C LYS A 227 9.37 30.92 -4.12
N PRO A 228 9.74 32.03 -4.78
CA PRO A 228 9.06 32.49 -5.99
C PRO A 228 9.18 31.51 -7.17
N HIS A 229 10.20 30.63 -7.18
CA HIS A 229 10.37 29.60 -8.21
C HIS A 229 9.26 28.55 -8.22
N LEU A 230 8.54 28.36 -7.10
CA LEU A 230 7.41 27.44 -7.04
C LEU A 230 6.17 27.97 -7.74
N ASN A 231 6.06 29.30 -7.91
CA ASN A 231 4.87 29.97 -8.42
C ASN A 231 3.58 29.50 -7.71
N LEU A 232 3.66 29.30 -6.39
CA LEU A 232 2.60 28.68 -5.59
C LEU A 232 1.37 29.59 -5.51
N ASP A 233 0.23 29.07 -5.96
CA ASP A 233 -1.07 29.71 -5.82
C ASP A 233 -1.76 29.27 -4.53
N VAL A 234 -2.11 30.23 -3.67
CA VAL A 234 -2.71 29.99 -2.36
C VAL A 234 -4.16 30.48 -2.37
N GLN A 235 -5.10 29.54 -2.32
CA GLN A 235 -6.53 29.81 -2.39
C GLN A 235 -7.22 29.45 -1.07
N VAL A 236 -8.14 30.31 -0.61
CA VAL A 236 -8.95 30.03 0.59
C VAL A 236 -10.28 29.44 0.15
N LEU A 237 -10.63 28.28 0.72
CA LEU A 237 -11.88 27.59 0.46
C LEU A 237 -13.07 28.31 1.10
N PRO A 238 -14.30 28.13 0.59
CA PRO A 238 -15.51 28.61 1.25
C PRO A 238 -15.83 27.80 2.52
N PRO A 239 -16.76 28.28 3.37
CA PRO A 239 -17.19 27.55 4.58
C PRO A 239 -17.75 26.16 4.36
N LYS A 240 -18.37 25.92 3.21
CA LYS A 240 -18.88 24.60 2.80
C LYS A 240 -18.08 24.13 1.57
N PRO A 241 -16.85 23.61 1.76
CA PRO A 241 -15.97 23.26 0.64
C PRO A 241 -16.40 22.00 -0.11
N ASP A 242 -17.28 21.19 0.47
CA ASP A 242 -17.77 19.94 -0.11
C ASP A 242 -19.05 20.10 -0.96
N ASP A 243 -19.48 21.34 -1.23
CA ASP A 243 -20.58 21.60 -2.16
C ASP A 243 -20.25 21.05 -3.56
N PRO A 244 -21.05 20.11 -4.11
CA PRO A 244 -20.70 19.44 -5.36
C PRO A 244 -20.56 20.36 -6.58
N ARG A 245 -21.28 21.50 -6.61
CA ARG A 245 -21.16 22.47 -7.70
C ARG A 245 -19.86 23.25 -7.58
N PHE A 246 -19.49 23.62 -6.36
CA PHE A 246 -18.22 24.25 -6.08
C PHE A 246 -17.05 23.32 -6.44
N VAL A 247 -17.05 22.07 -5.95
CA VAL A 247 -15.98 21.10 -6.22
C VAL A 247 -15.80 20.86 -7.72
N LYS A 248 -16.90 20.71 -8.45
CA LYS A 248 -16.90 20.61 -9.92
C LYS A 248 -16.25 21.82 -10.60
N SER A 249 -16.44 23.03 -10.07
CA SER A 249 -15.79 24.25 -10.59
C SER A 249 -14.26 24.23 -10.44
N LEU A 250 -13.73 23.41 -9.54
CA LEU A 250 -12.30 23.25 -9.30
C LEU A 250 -11.63 22.24 -10.25
N ASN A 251 -12.38 21.52 -11.10
CA ASN A 251 -11.84 20.48 -11.98
C ASN A 251 -10.77 21.02 -12.95
N THR A 252 -10.88 22.28 -13.39
CA THR A 252 -9.89 22.94 -14.27
C THR A 252 -8.73 23.58 -13.48
N LYS A 253 -8.81 23.51 -12.15
CA LYS A 253 -8.02 24.28 -11.20
C LYS A 253 -7.62 23.41 -9.98
N PRO A 254 -7.13 22.17 -10.18
CA PRO A 254 -6.88 21.27 -9.06
C PRO A 254 -5.76 21.79 -8.15
N GLY A 255 -5.76 21.31 -6.90
CA GLY A 255 -4.75 21.67 -5.92
C GLY A 255 -4.73 20.72 -4.72
N ILE A 256 -3.62 20.71 -4.01
CA ILE A 256 -3.50 19.99 -2.73
C ILE A 256 -4.31 20.73 -1.66
N LEU A 257 -4.92 19.98 -0.74
CA LEU A 257 -5.62 20.54 0.41
C LEU A 257 -4.67 20.65 1.58
N ALA A 258 -4.73 21.75 2.31
CA ALA A 258 -3.95 21.90 3.53
C ALA A 258 -4.38 20.86 4.58
N LEU A 259 -3.44 20.43 5.41
CA LEU A 259 -3.67 19.49 6.51
C LEU A 259 -3.16 20.07 7.83
N ALA A 260 -3.42 19.36 8.93
CA ALA A 260 -2.99 19.76 10.28
C ALA A 260 -1.50 20.14 10.36
N MET A 261 -1.23 21.23 11.07
CA MET A 261 0.12 21.75 11.33
C MET A 261 0.31 21.97 12.84
N ASN A 262 1.55 21.87 13.30
CA ASN A 262 1.93 22.22 14.67
C ASN A 262 2.49 23.65 14.72
N GLU A 263 2.22 24.37 15.80
CA GLU A 263 3.00 25.55 16.16
C GLU A 263 4.37 25.14 16.72
N VAL A 264 5.43 25.74 16.20
CA VAL A 264 6.81 25.52 16.64
C VAL A 264 7.51 26.85 16.90
N ASP A 265 8.37 26.90 17.91
CA ASP A 265 9.22 28.07 18.15
C ASP A 265 10.29 28.16 17.06
N THR A 266 10.48 29.37 16.52
CA THR A 266 11.50 29.68 15.50
C THR A 266 12.92 29.74 16.08
N GLY A 267 13.07 29.71 17.41
CA GLY A 267 14.34 29.88 18.10
C GLY A 267 14.88 31.31 18.05
N ARG A 268 14.14 32.25 17.45
CA ARG A 268 14.47 33.67 17.31
C ARG A 268 13.43 34.58 17.97
N GLY A 269 12.62 34.05 18.88
CA GLY A 269 11.61 34.81 19.64
C GLY A 269 10.24 34.94 18.97
N GLY A 270 9.79 33.91 18.24
CA GLY A 270 8.47 33.89 17.60
C GLY A 270 8.02 32.48 17.24
N LYS A 271 6.73 32.29 16.98
CA LYS A 271 6.15 31.00 16.56
C LYS A 271 5.94 30.93 15.05
N THR A 272 6.07 29.75 14.47
CA THR A 272 5.69 29.46 13.08
C THR A 272 4.93 28.13 13.00
N LEU A 273 4.27 27.88 11.88
CA LEU A 273 3.64 26.60 11.59
C LEU A 273 4.66 25.64 10.94
N LYS A 274 4.55 24.37 11.29
CA LYS A 274 5.27 23.25 10.67
C LYS A 274 4.30 22.11 10.39
N GLY A 275 4.36 21.55 9.19
CA GLY A 275 3.46 20.48 8.78
C GLY A 275 3.66 19.24 9.65
N ILE A 276 2.58 18.57 10.04
CA ILE A 276 2.67 17.23 10.61
C ILE A 276 3.05 16.29 9.46
N PRO A 277 4.07 15.42 9.63
CA PRO A 277 4.41 14.45 8.60
C PRO A 277 3.39 13.31 8.56
N PHE A 278 3.22 12.71 7.38
CA PHE A 278 2.37 11.54 7.16
C PHE A 278 2.98 10.63 6.10
N ILE A 279 2.48 9.40 5.99
CA ILE A 279 2.94 8.42 5.01
C ILE A 279 1.94 8.33 3.86
N VAL A 280 2.43 8.33 2.62
CA VAL A 280 1.62 8.10 1.41
C VAL A 280 1.62 6.62 1.02
N PRO A 281 0.68 6.16 0.18
CA PRO A 281 0.71 4.80 -0.36
C PRO A 281 1.98 4.49 -1.17
N GLY A 282 2.47 5.43 -1.99
CA GLY A 282 3.68 5.29 -2.80
C GLY A 282 3.45 5.52 -4.29
N ALA A 283 4.51 5.40 -5.09
CA ALA A 283 4.51 5.61 -6.54
C ALA A 283 3.92 6.99 -6.94
N ARG A 284 2.79 6.99 -7.65
CA ARG A 284 2.13 8.21 -8.16
C ARG A 284 1.30 8.96 -7.12
N PHE A 285 1.16 8.43 -5.90
CA PHE A 285 0.31 8.98 -4.85
C PHE A 285 1.12 9.86 -3.90
N ASN A 286 0.86 11.18 -3.91
CA ASN A 286 1.54 12.17 -3.06
C ASN A 286 0.62 12.75 -1.97
N GLU A 287 -0.59 12.22 -1.85
CA GLU A 287 -1.62 12.71 -0.96
C GLU A 287 -1.83 11.77 0.22
N LEU A 288 -2.38 12.29 1.32
CA LEU A 288 -2.89 11.45 2.40
C LEU A 288 -4.14 10.74 1.88
N TYR A 289 -4.16 9.41 1.94
CA TYR A 289 -5.32 8.57 1.60
C TYR A 289 -5.97 8.03 2.88
N ASN A 290 -7.29 7.88 2.91
CA ASN A 290 -8.02 7.50 4.11
C ASN A 290 -7.68 6.07 4.57
N TRP A 291 -8.22 5.05 3.91
CA TRP A 291 -8.16 3.67 4.43
C TRP A 291 -6.74 3.07 4.37
N ASP A 292 -5.91 3.46 3.41
CA ASP A 292 -4.48 3.09 3.35
C ASP A 292 -3.75 3.48 4.64
N SER A 293 -4.06 4.67 5.17
CA SER A 293 -3.42 5.20 6.38
C SER A 293 -3.68 4.35 7.61
N TYR A 294 -4.82 3.66 7.69
CA TYR A 294 -5.08 2.72 8.77
C TYR A 294 -4.10 1.54 8.71
N PHE A 295 -4.00 0.87 7.56
CA PHE A 295 -3.10 -0.27 7.39
C PHE A 295 -1.64 0.14 7.54
N ILE A 296 -1.25 1.27 6.95
CA ILE A 296 0.09 1.85 7.15
C ILE A 296 0.36 2.09 8.64
N SER A 297 -0.61 2.62 9.38
CA SER A 297 -0.46 2.86 10.82
C SER A 297 -0.26 1.57 11.61
N LEU A 298 -0.91 0.46 11.25
CA LEU A 298 -0.62 -0.84 11.86
C LEU A 298 0.85 -1.25 11.67
N GLY A 299 1.38 -1.09 10.45
CA GLY A 299 2.80 -1.35 10.15
C GLY A 299 3.74 -0.42 10.93
N LEU A 300 3.42 0.87 11.00
CA LEU A 300 4.18 1.87 11.76
C LEU A 300 4.22 1.52 13.25
N LEU A 301 3.10 1.06 13.83
CA LEU A 301 3.01 0.66 15.23
C LEU A 301 3.90 -0.57 15.52
N VAL A 302 3.87 -1.58 14.65
CA VAL A 302 4.78 -2.75 14.76
C VAL A 302 6.25 -2.31 14.76
N ASP A 303 6.60 -1.31 13.95
CA ASP A 303 7.96 -0.79 13.85
C ASP A 303 8.34 0.24 14.93
N GLY A 304 7.39 0.69 15.77
CA GLY A 304 7.59 1.65 16.86
C GLY A 304 7.45 3.13 16.46
N TYR A 305 6.89 3.43 15.29
CA TYR A 305 6.66 4.78 14.78
C TYR A 305 5.33 5.39 15.25
N THR A 306 4.99 5.24 16.54
CA THR A 306 3.71 5.68 17.12
C THR A 306 3.42 7.17 16.91
N LYS A 307 4.46 8.02 16.98
CA LYS A 307 4.30 9.47 16.74
C LYS A 307 3.86 9.80 15.31
N MET A 308 4.32 9.03 14.32
CA MET A 308 3.92 9.21 12.93
C MET A 308 2.45 8.82 12.76
N ALA A 309 2.07 7.64 13.24
CA ALA A 309 0.69 7.16 13.21
C ALA A 309 -0.28 8.13 13.92
N LYS A 310 0.11 8.66 15.09
CA LYS A 310 -0.64 9.69 15.82
C LYS A 310 -0.86 10.95 14.97
N GLY A 311 0.17 11.39 14.23
CA GLY A 311 0.09 12.55 13.34
C GLY A 311 -0.92 12.35 12.19
N MET A 312 -1.01 11.13 11.66
CA MET A 312 -1.97 10.78 10.61
C MET A 312 -3.42 10.88 11.13
N VAL A 313 -3.69 10.46 12.38
CA VAL A 313 -4.99 10.69 13.03
C VAL A 313 -5.26 12.19 13.24
N ASP A 314 -4.25 12.98 13.64
CA ASP A 314 -4.41 14.43 13.76
C ASP A 314 -4.80 15.09 12.42
N HIS A 315 -4.34 14.55 11.28
CA HIS A 315 -4.83 14.96 9.95
C HIS A 315 -6.28 14.57 9.70
N PHE A 316 -6.72 13.37 10.05
CA PHE A 316 -8.13 12.97 9.90
C PHE A 316 -9.09 13.79 10.75
N ILE A 317 -8.69 14.14 11.97
CA ILE A 317 -9.45 15.09 12.81
C ILE A 317 -9.58 16.43 12.10
N PHE A 318 -8.49 16.92 11.49
CA PHE A 318 -8.50 18.16 10.70
C PHE A 318 -9.42 18.06 9.47
N GLU A 319 -9.37 16.96 8.73
CA GLU A 319 -10.24 16.76 7.56
C GLU A 319 -11.73 16.73 7.94
N ILE A 320 -12.09 16.00 9.01
CA ILE A 320 -13.48 15.99 9.50
C ILE A 320 -13.93 17.37 9.96
N ARG A 321 -13.05 18.12 10.63
CA ARG A 321 -13.35 19.48 11.10
C ARG A 321 -13.60 20.45 9.95
N HIS A 322 -12.72 20.45 8.94
CA HIS A 322 -12.70 21.49 7.91
C HIS A 322 -13.32 21.08 6.57
N TYR A 323 -13.37 19.79 6.26
CA TYR A 323 -13.90 19.23 5.01
C TYR A 323 -15.13 18.33 5.26
N GLY A 324 -15.51 18.13 6.53
CA GLY A 324 -16.72 17.43 6.96
C GLY A 324 -16.61 15.90 6.95
N LYS A 325 -15.53 15.33 6.41
CA LYS A 325 -15.29 13.89 6.29
C LYS A 325 -13.80 13.63 6.10
N ILE A 326 -13.36 12.40 6.37
CA ILE A 326 -12.03 11.95 5.92
C ILE A 326 -12.10 11.80 4.40
N LEU A 327 -11.18 12.43 3.69
CA LEU A 327 -11.21 12.49 2.23
C LEU A 327 -10.60 11.24 1.61
N ASN A 328 -11.06 10.85 0.42
CA ASN A 328 -10.43 9.78 -0.36
C ASN A 328 -8.92 10.04 -0.52
N GLY A 329 -8.57 11.26 -0.93
CA GLY A 329 -7.22 11.80 -0.90
C GLY A 329 -7.25 13.29 -0.61
N SER A 330 -6.16 13.86 -0.10
CA SER A 330 -6.08 15.30 0.25
C SER A 330 -5.95 16.26 -0.95
N ARG A 331 -6.80 16.13 -1.98
CA ARG A 331 -6.89 17.01 -3.17
C ARG A 331 -8.31 17.56 -3.38
N SER A 332 -8.40 18.70 -4.07
CA SER A 332 -9.66 19.39 -4.33
C SER A 332 -10.75 18.52 -4.98
N TYR A 333 -10.40 17.66 -5.94
CA TYR A 333 -11.37 16.81 -6.65
C TYR A 333 -11.88 15.62 -5.79
N TYR A 334 -11.35 15.42 -4.58
CA TYR A 334 -11.85 14.44 -3.62
C TYR A 334 -12.76 15.05 -2.54
N LEU A 335 -13.01 16.37 -2.52
CA LEU A 335 -13.81 17.04 -1.46
C LEU A 335 -15.23 16.47 -1.25
N CYS A 336 -15.83 15.88 -2.29
CA CYS A 336 -17.14 15.21 -2.21
C CYS A 336 -17.06 13.70 -1.96
N ARG A 337 -15.87 13.12 -1.75
CA ARG A 337 -15.67 11.67 -1.70
C ARG A 337 -14.81 11.26 -0.51
N THR A 338 -15.27 10.22 0.18
CA THR A 338 -14.53 9.60 1.29
C THR A 338 -13.97 8.23 0.88
N GLN A 339 -13.71 7.36 1.86
CA GLN A 339 -13.20 6.01 1.73
C GLN A 339 -13.63 5.18 2.97
N PRO A 340 -13.42 3.86 3.01
CA PRO A 340 -13.86 3.02 4.13
C PRO A 340 -13.39 3.53 5.50
N PRO A 341 -14.28 3.68 6.50
CA PRO A 341 -13.96 4.37 7.75
C PRO A 341 -13.26 3.47 8.79
N PHE A 342 -12.07 3.87 9.23
CA PHE A 342 -11.23 3.14 10.22
C PHE A 342 -10.76 3.98 11.41
N LEU A 343 -11.24 5.23 11.56
CA LEU A 343 -10.70 6.20 12.52
C LEU A 343 -10.74 5.70 13.97
N THR A 344 -11.81 5.02 14.38
CA THR A 344 -11.99 4.59 15.78
C THR A 344 -10.96 3.54 16.18
N ASP A 345 -10.81 2.48 15.37
CA ASP A 345 -9.81 1.43 15.64
C ASP A 345 -8.40 1.99 15.54
N MET A 346 -8.11 2.80 14.51
CA MET A 346 -6.82 3.47 14.34
C MET A 346 -6.44 4.28 15.58
N ALA A 347 -7.35 5.10 16.10
CA ALA A 347 -7.10 5.93 17.27
C ALA A 347 -6.90 5.10 18.55
N LEU A 348 -7.69 4.05 18.75
CA LEU A 348 -7.59 3.16 19.91
C LEU A 348 -6.30 2.33 19.91
N GLN A 349 -5.90 1.79 18.75
CA GLN A 349 -4.64 1.05 18.59
C GLN A 349 -3.44 1.92 18.96
N ILE A 350 -3.42 3.16 18.46
CA ILE A 350 -2.36 4.13 18.77
C ILE A 350 -2.41 4.49 20.25
N TYR A 351 -3.58 4.81 20.81
CA TYR A 351 -3.76 5.17 22.23
C TYR A 351 -3.17 4.11 23.16
N ASN A 352 -3.44 2.83 22.88
CA ASN A 352 -2.96 1.71 23.68
C ASN A 352 -1.42 1.55 23.67
N GLN A 353 -0.74 2.16 22.70
CA GLN A 353 0.71 2.14 22.54
C GLN A 353 1.39 3.49 22.87
N LEU A 354 0.63 4.51 23.28
CA LEU A 354 1.21 5.76 23.74
C LEU A 354 1.91 5.58 25.09
N ASP A 355 2.92 6.40 25.34
CA ASP A 355 3.62 6.43 26.63
C ASP A 355 2.64 6.81 27.75
N ARG A 356 2.56 5.97 28.77
CA ARG A 356 1.67 6.13 29.93
C ARG A 356 2.14 7.19 30.92
N SER A 357 3.28 7.84 30.68
CA SER A 357 3.75 8.96 31.50
C SER A 357 2.86 10.21 31.42
N ASP A 358 2.16 10.42 30.29
CA ASP A 358 1.29 11.58 30.04
C ASP A 358 -0.17 11.15 29.75
N VAL A 359 -0.81 10.56 30.77
CA VAL A 359 -2.17 10.02 30.67
C VAL A 359 -3.18 11.09 30.26
N ASP A 360 -3.08 12.29 30.82
CA ASP A 360 -4.03 13.37 30.57
C ASP A 360 -3.96 13.87 29.11
N ALA A 361 -2.75 14.06 28.56
CA ALA A 361 -2.61 14.47 27.16
C ALA A 361 -3.07 13.36 26.20
N ASN A 362 -2.78 12.10 26.52
CA ASN A 362 -3.24 10.97 25.72
C ASN A 362 -4.77 10.87 25.73
N ARG A 363 -5.40 11.02 26.90
CA ARG A 363 -6.87 11.02 27.06
C ARG A 363 -7.49 12.19 26.28
N ALA A 364 -6.91 13.38 26.36
CA ALA A 364 -7.37 14.54 25.59
C ALA A 364 -7.22 14.36 24.07
N TRP A 365 -6.13 13.73 23.61
CA TRP A 365 -5.95 13.40 22.20
C TRP A 365 -6.99 12.39 21.71
N LEU A 366 -7.21 11.29 22.46
CA LEU A 366 -8.23 10.30 22.10
C LEU A 366 -9.62 10.93 22.10
N LYS A 367 -9.92 11.83 23.05
CA LYS A 367 -11.19 12.57 23.10
C LYS A 367 -11.47 13.28 21.77
N ARG A 368 -10.48 14.01 21.22
CA ARG A 368 -10.61 14.69 19.92
C ARG A 368 -10.86 13.71 18.78
N ALA A 369 -10.17 12.57 18.76
CA ALA A 369 -10.35 11.55 17.74
C ALA A 369 -11.76 10.94 17.78
N ILE A 370 -12.26 10.58 18.97
CA ILE A 370 -13.61 10.01 19.15
C ILE A 370 -14.69 11.06 18.83
N GLN A 371 -14.53 12.31 19.25
CA GLN A 371 -15.46 13.39 18.85
C GLN A 371 -15.53 13.57 17.33
N ALA A 372 -14.38 13.51 16.63
CA ALA A 372 -14.35 13.55 15.18
C ALA A 372 -15.05 12.33 14.56
N ALA A 373 -14.82 11.13 15.08
CA ALA A 373 -15.49 9.91 14.62
C ALA A 373 -17.02 9.97 14.81
N VAL A 374 -17.50 10.53 15.94
CA VAL A 374 -18.93 10.75 16.19
C VAL A 374 -19.53 11.72 15.15
N LYS A 375 -18.83 12.81 14.84
CA LYS A 375 -19.25 13.75 13.79
C LYS A 375 -19.30 13.07 12.41
N GLU A 376 -18.25 12.36 12.03
CA GLU A 376 -18.19 11.63 10.77
C GLU A 376 -19.33 10.60 10.65
N TYR A 377 -19.55 9.82 11.71
CA TYR A 377 -20.65 8.85 11.77
C TYR A 377 -22.00 9.50 11.47
N HIS A 378 -22.36 10.55 12.22
CA HIS A 378 -23.67 11.19 12.10
C HIS A 378 -23.88 12.02 10.83
N THR A 379 -22.83 12.69 10.34
CA THR A 379 -22.96 13.66 9.25
C THR A 379 -22.59 13.09 7.88
N VAL A 380 -21.97 11.90 7.83
CA VAL A 380 -21.55 11.24 6.59
C VAL A 380 -22.24 9.89 6.45
N TRP A 381 -21.97 8.96 7.36
CA TRP A 381 -22.30 7.55 7.15
C TRP A 381 -23.74 7.18 7.45
N VAL A 382 -24.32 7.78 8.49
CA VAL A 382 -25.74 7.63 8.80
C VAL A 382 -26.57 8.86 8.40
N ALA A 383 -26.02 9.71 7.53
CA ALA A 383 -26.75 10.78 6.88
C ALA A 383 -27.21 10.35 5.48
N GLU A 384 -28.31 10.94 5.00
CA GLU A 384 -28.68 10.83 3.59
C GLU A 384 -27.68 11.63 2.72
N PRO A 385 -27.33 11.13 1.53
CA PRO A 385 -27.94 10.01 0.82
C PRO A 385 -27.33 8.63 1.12
N ARG A 386 -26.26 8.53 1.92
CA ARG A 386 -25.58 7.25 2.21
C ARG A 386 -26.47 6.28 2.98
N MET A 387 -27.12 6.76 4.04
CA MET A 387 -28.11 5.98 4.78
C MET A 387 -29.34 5.68 3.91
N ASP A 388 -29.78 4.43 3.93
CA ASP A 388 -31.10 4.03 3.45
C ASP A 388 -32.08 3.89 4.65
N PRO A 389 -33.03 4.82 4.83
CA PRO A 389 -33.95 4.79 5.97
C PRO A 389 -34.87 3.57 6.02
N LYS A 390 -35.07 2.86 4.89
CA LYS A 390 -35.94 1.69 4.82
C LYS A 390 -35.29 0.45 5.45
N THR A 391 -34.03 0.20 5.12
CA THR A 391 -33.28 -0.95 5.67
C THR A 391 -32.47 -0.60 6.92
N GLY A 392 -32.13 0.67 7.11
CA GLY A 392 -31.17 1.11 8.13
C GLY A 392 -29.71 0.83 7.77
N LEU A 393 -29.43 0.40 6.53
CA LEU A 393 -28.08 0.17 6.03
C LEU A 393 -27.49 1.43 5.40
N SER A 394 -26.18 1.62 5.57
CA SER A 394 -25.44 2.69 4.88
C SER A 394 -24.85 2.19 3.57
N ARG A 395 -24.64 3.10 2.61
CA ARG A 395 -24.11 2.80 1.27
C ARG A 395 -23.01 3.77 0.92
N TYR A 396 -22.07 3.35 0.09
CA TYR A 396 -21.16 4.28 -0.58
C TYR A 396 -21.95 5.09 -1.61
N ARG A 397 -22.30 6.33 -1.30
CA ARG A 397 -23.17 7.16 -2.15
C ARG A 397 -22.76 8.63 -2.08
N PRO A 398 -21.67 9.02 -2.77
CA PRO A 398 -21.16 10.39 -2.73
C PRO A 398 -21.97 11.38 -3.56
N ASP A 399 -21.97 12.65 -3.15
CA ASP A 399 -22.75 13.74 -3.75
C ASP A 399 -22.13 14.38 -5.02
N GLY A 400 -20.91 13.98 -5.39
CA GLY A 400 -20.13 14.60 -6.48
C GLY A 400 -20.88 14.69 -7.81
N LEU A 401 -20.51 15.65 -8.67
CA LEU A 401 -21.19 15.91 -9.95
C LEU A 401 -20.24 15.79 -11.16
N GLY A 402 -20.78 15.30 -12.28
CA GLY A 402 -20.08 15.23 -13.56
C GLY A 402 -19.03 14.11 -13.63
N ILE A 403 -18.15 14.23 -14.62
CA ILE A 403 -17.09 13.26 -14.93
C ILE A 403 -15.92 13.47 -13.95
N PRO A 404 -15.42 12.41 -13.27
CA PRO A 404 -14.23 12.49 -12.43
C PRO A 404 -12.99 12.99 -13.22
N PRO A 405 -12.33 14.08 -12.81
CA PRO A 405 -11.22 14.67 -13.56
C PRO A 405 -9.90 13.91 -13.45
N GLU A 406 -9.74 13.06 -12.42
CA GLU A 406 -8.48 12.42 -12.04
C GLU A 406 -8.17 11.10 -12.76
N THR A 407 -9.10 10.60 -13.57
CA THR A 407 -8.90 9.36 -14.35
C THR A 407 -8.04 9.62 -15.59
N GLU A 408 -7.62 8.59 -16.30
CA GLU A 408 -6.94 8.76 -17.59
C GLU A 408 -7.87 9.39 -18.65
N ALA A 409 -7.30 10.12 -19.61
CA ALA A 409 -8.10 10.88 -20.59
C ALA A 409 -9.05 9.99 -21.41
N THR A 410 -8.63 8.77 -21.73
CA THR A 410 -9.39 7.80 -22.53
C THR A 410 -10.33 6.93 -21.68
N HIS A 411 -10.24 7.01 -20.34
CA HIS A 411 -10.87 6.05 -19.43
C HIS A 411 -12.39 5.91 -19.64
N PHE A 412 -13.09 7.03 -19.83
CA PHE A 412 -14.55 7.05 -20.04
C PHE A 412 -14.97 7.15 -21.51
N THR A 413 -14.04 7.13 -22.46
CA THR A 413 -14.34 7.39 -23.88
C THR A 413 -15.39 6.40 -24.41
N HIS A 414 -15.19 5.11 -24.17
CA HIS A 414 -16.11 4.04 -24.58
C HIS A 414 -17.51 4.14 -23.95
N ILE A 415 -17.63 4.73 -22.76
CA ILE A 415 -18.93 4.98 -22.10
C ILE A 415 -19.62 6.19 -22.71
N LEU A 416 -18.85 7.23 -23.07
CA LEU A 416 -19.37 8.49 -23.57
C LEU A 416 -19.69 8.46 -25.06
N GLU A 417 -19.02 7.61 -25.85
CA GLU A 417 -19.21 7.47 -27.30
C GLU A 417 -20.67 7.26 -27.73
N PRO A 418 -21.45 6.33 -27.15
CA PRO A 418 -22.85 6.15 -27.53
C PRO A 418 -23.71 7.39 -27.26
N TYR A 419 -23.45 8.10 -26.16
CA TYR A 419 -24.17 9.33 -25.82
C TYR A 419 -23.73 10.50 -26.72
N ALA A 420 -22.44 10.62 -27.02
CA ALA A 420 -21.94 11.62 -27.96
C ALA A 420 -22.54 11.43 -29.36
N ALA A 421 -22.59 10.18 -29.85
CA ALA A 421 -23.22 9.83 -31.13
C ALA A 421 -24.73 10.13 -31.13
N LYS A 422 -25.44 9.85 -30.03
CA LYS A 422 -26.87 10.20 -29.86
C LYS A 422 -27.13 11.71 -30.01
N HIS A 423 -26.20 12.55 -29.58
CA HIS A 423 -26.29 14.01 -29.69
C HIS A 423 -25.65 14.59 -30.97
N GLY A 424 -25.04 13.75 -31.82
CA GLY A 424 -24.33 14.20 -33.03
C GLY A 424 -23.09 15.05 -32.73
N LEU A 425 -22.46 14.84 -31.58
CA LEU A 425 -21.28 15.59 -31.12
C LEU A 425 -20.03 14.71 -31.09
N SER A 426 -18.85 15.33 -31.10
CA SER A 426 -17.62 14.63 -30.74
C SER A 426 -17.62 14.28 -29.24
N VAL A 427 -16.86 13.24 -28.83
CA VAL A 427 -16.76 12.85 -27.41
C VAL A 427 -16.26 14.00 -26.53
N LEU A 428 -15.30 14.78 -27.02
CA LEU A 428 -14.76 15.94 -26.30
C LEU A 428 -15.84 17.02 -26.10
N GLU A 429 -16.52 17.40 -27.17
CA GLU A 429 -17.58 18.42 -27.10
C GLU A 429 -18.76 17.97 -26.25
N PHE A 430 -19.15 16.68 -26.35
CA PHE A 430 -20.16 16.10 -25.48
C PHE A 430 -19.72 16.16 -24.01
N SER A 431 -18.47 15.80 -23.71
CA SER A 431 -17.93 15.82 -22.35
C SER A 431 -17.95 17.22 -21.75
N GLU A 432 -17.61 18.24 -22.53
CA GLU A 432 -17.68 19.65 -22.13
C GLU A 432 -19.12 20.09 -21.86
N ARG A 433 -20.05 19.81 -22.78
CA ARG A 433 -21.48 20.16 -22.66
C ARG A 433 -22.25 19.34 -21.62
N TYR A 434 -21.77 18.16 -21.27
CA TYR A 434 -22.28 17.38 -20.14
C TYR A 434 -21.72 17.95 -18.83
N THR A 435 -20.44 18.30 -18.83
CA THR A 435 -19.78 18.90 -17.67
C THR A 435 -20.27 20.32 -17.41
N ASP A 436 -20.69 21.13 -18.37
CA ASP A 436 -21.28 22.44 -18.07
C ASP A 436 -22.77 22.35 -17.63
N GLY A 437 -23.42 21.21 -17.84
CA GLY A 437 -24.82 20.95 -17.51
C GLY A 437 -25.82 21.38 -18.60
N THR A 438 -25.34 21.74 -19.79
CA THR A 438 -26.15 22.03 -20.98
C THR A 438 -26.86 20.78 -21.48
N ILE A 439 -26.17 19.63 -21.46
CA ILE A 439 -26.72 18.32 -21.75
C ILE A 439 -27.00 17.59 -20.43
N LYS A 440 -28.19 17.03 -20.30
CA LYS A 440 -28.61 16.20 -19.17
C LYS A 440 -28.94 14.80 -19.66
N GLU A 441 -28.27 13.80 -19.11
CA GLU A 441 -28.48 12.38 -19.40
C GLU A 441 -28.59 11.62 -18.07
N PRO A 442 -29.80 11.39 -17.55
CA PRO A 442 -30.00 10.78 -16.23
C PRO A 442 -29.33 9.40 -16.08
N GLU A 443 -29.30 8.60 -17.15
CA GLU A 443 -28.61 7.30 -17.15
C GLU A 443 -27.10 7.46 -16.97
N LEU A 444 -26.52 8.51 -17.55
CA LEU A 444 -25.10 8.82 -17.40
C LEU A 444 -24.80 9.40 -16.01
N ASP A 445 -25.72 10.19 -15.46
CA ASP A 445 -25.64 10.67 -14.07
C ASP A 445 -25.64 9.50 -13.07
N GLU A 446 -26.49 8.49 -13.29
CA GLU A 446 -26.53 7.26 -12.50
C GLU A 446 -25.25 6.43 -12.66
N TYR A 447 -24.72 6.30 -13.88
CA TYR A 447 -23.44 5.65 -14.11
C TYR A 447 -22.31 6.31 -13.30
N PHE A 448 -22.18 7.63 -13.37
CA PHE A 448 -21.12 8.33 -12.64
C PHE A 448 -21.35 8.36 -11.13
N LEU A 449 -22.60 8.25 -10.66
CA LEU A 449 -22.88 8.01 -9.25
C LEU A 449 -22.31 6.66 -8.81
N HIS A 450 -22.53 5.59 -9.60
CA HIS A 450 -21.95 4.29 -9.32
C HIS A 450 -20.42 4.29 -9.41
N ASP A 451 -19.81 4.94 -10.41
CA ASP A 451 -18.34 5.06 -10.50
C ASP A 451 -17.75 5.74 -9.26
N ARG A 452 -18.32 6.88 -8.83
CA ARG A 452 -17.84 7.57 -7.61
C ARG A 452 -18.05 6.73 -6.36
N ALA A 453 -19.15 5.98 -6.27
CA ALA A 453 -19.39 5.05 -5.18
C ALA A 453 -18.36 3.90 -5.14
N VAL A 454 -17.99 3.36 -6.31
CA VAL A 454 -16.93 2.34 -6.41
C VAL A 454 -15.61 2.90 -5.85
N ARG A 455 -15.23 4.12 -6.23
CA ARG A 455 -14.02 4.80 -5.71
C ARG A 455 -14.11 5.09 -4.20
N GLU A 456 -15.29 5.42 -3.70
CA GLU A 456 -15.54 5.62 -2.27
C GLU A 456 -15.47 4.31 -1.48
N SER A 457 -15.74 3.15 -2.11
CA SER A 457 -15.59 1.85 -1.48
C SER A 457 -14.13 1.38 -1.33
N GLY A 458 -13.19 2.06 -2.01
CA GLY A 458 -11.78 1.64 -2.13
C GLY A 458 -11.54 0.47 -3.10
N HIS A 459 -12.60 -0.16 -3.62
CA HIS A 459 -12.51 -1.31 -4.53
C HIS A 459 -12.72 -0.89 -5.99
N ASP A 460 -12.08 0.19 -6.45
CA ASP A 460 -12.09 0.61 -7.85
C ASP A 460 -11.06 -0.16 -8.70
N THR A 461 -11.42 -1.09 -9.59
CA THR A 461 -12.79 -1.60 -9.84
C THR A 461 -12.95 -3.11 -9.60
N THR A 462 -14.20 -3.53 -9.38
CA THR A 462 -14.66 -4.92 -9.21
C THR A 462 -16.03 -5.12 -9.86
N TYR A 463 -16.29 -6.29 -10.44
CA TYR A 463 -17.62 -6.68 -10.94
C TYR A 463 -18.68 -6.79 -9.85
N ARG A 464 -18.29 -6.87 -8.57
CA ARG A 464 -19.20 -6.77 -7.43
C ARG A 464 -19.99 -5.45 -7.43
N PHE A 465 -19.35 -4.37 -7.87
CA PHE A 465 -19.83 -2.99 -7.70
C PHE A 465 -20.21 -2.28 -9.00
N GLU A 466 -19.74 -2.77 -10.14
CA GLU A 466 -19.98 -2.16 -11.44
C GLU A 466 -21.49 -1.94 -11.70
N LYS A 467 -21.85 -0.68 -12.01
CA LYS A 467 -23.22 -0.19 -12.30
C LYS A 467 -24.24 -0.38 -11.17
N ARG A 468 -23.80 -0.66 -9.93
CA ARG A 468 -24.73 -0.89 -8.81
C ARG A 468 -24.26 -0.42 -7.43
N CYS A 469 -22.97 -0.11 -7.27
CA CYS A 469 -22.33 0.20 -5.97
C CYS A 469 -23.16 1.14 -5.07
N ALA A 470 -23.56 2.30 -5.60
CA ALA A 470 -24.37 3.30 -4.89
C ALA A 470 -25.73 2.84 -4.33
N ASN A 471 -26.21 1.66 -4.72
CA ASN A 471 -27.47 1.07 -4.23
C ASN A 471 -27.21 -0.02 -3.19
N LEU A 472 -25.97 -0.48 -3.03
CA LEU A 472 -25.63 -1.61 -2.18
C LEU A 472 -25.38 -1.17 -0.74
N GLY A 473 -26.15 -1.75 0.19
CA GLY A 473 -25.76 -1.85 1.60
C GLY A 473 -24.71 -2.96 1.70
N THR A 474 -23.44 -2.58 1.60
CA THR A 474 -22.34 -3.52 1.50
C THR A 474 -21.92 -4.08 2.86
N ILE A 475 -21.52 -5.35 2.91
CA ILE A 475 -21.09 -5.98 4.17
C ILE A 475 -19.83 -5.32 4.74
N ASP A 476 -18.93 -4.84 3.89
CA ASP A 476 -17.73 -4.10 4.30
C ASP A 476 -18.11 -2.87 5.15
N LEU A 477 -18.90 -1.95 4.60
CA LEU A 477 -19.29 -0.72 5.27
C LEU A 477 -20.10 -1.00 6.53
N GLN A 478 -21.00 -2.00 6.51
CA GLN A 478 -21.76 -2.32 7.72
C GLN A 478 -20.86 -2.85 8.83
N ALA A 479 -19.88 -3.70 8.52
CA ALA A 479 -18.91 -4.18 9.51
C ALA A 479 -18.08 -3.03 10.10
N LEU A 480 -17.64 -2.09 9.26
CA LEU A 480 -16.88 -0.92 9.72
C LEU A 480 -17.72 0.02 10.60
N LEU A 481 -18.99 0.25 10.25
CA LEU A 481 -19.87 1.08 11.07
C LEU A 481 -20.26 0.41 12.39
N TYR A 482 -20.41 -0.93 12.40
CA TYR A 482 -20.57 -1.67 13.66
C TYR A 482 -19.35 -1.47 14.56
N LYS A 483 -18.16 -1.53 13.97
CA LYS A 483 -16.92 -1.29 14.71
C LYS A 483 -16.85 0.13 15.26
N TYR A 484 -17.23 1.15 14.48
CA TYR A 484 -17.35 2.53 14.96
C TYR A 484 -18.28 2.62 16.17
N GLU A 485 -19.47 2.02 16.10
CA GLU A 485 -20.46 2.06 17.18
C GLU A 485 -19.92 1.41 18.47
N VAL A 486 -19.32 0.22 18.35
CA VAL A 486 -18.72 -0.48 19.50
C VAL A 486 -17.53 0.28 20.07
N ASP A 487 -16.63 0.79 19.23
CA ASP A 487 -15.43 1.49 19.67
C ASP A 487 -15.76 2.81 20.37
N ILE A 488 -16.70 3.59 19.81
CA ILE A 488 -17.16 4.83 20.44
C ILE A 488 -17.79 4.53 21.79
N GLY A 489 -18.71 3.55 21.86
CA GLY A 489 -19.33 3.14 23.12
C GLY A 489 -18.31 2.66 24.16
N THR A 490 -17.33 1.86 23.73
CA THR A 490 -16.26 1.34 24.59
C THR A 490 -15.35 2.46 25.09
N ALA A 491 -14.92 3.38 24.23
CA ALA A 491 -14.10 4.53 24.62
C ALA A 491 -14.83 5.44 25.61
N ILE A 492 -16.13 5.71 25.39
CA ILE A 492 -16.97 6.48 26.31
C ILE A 492 -16.99 5.82 27.68
N ARG A 493 -17.29 4.51 27.75
CA ARG A 493 -17.38 3.77 29.01
C ARG A 493 -16.05 3.65 29.75
N GLU A 494 -14.98 3.29 29.04
CA GLU A 494 -13.72 2.84 29.64
C GLU A 494 -12.69 3.96 29.79
N VAL A 495 -12.75 4.99 28.96
CA VAL A 495 -11.78 6.10 28.97
C VAL A 495 -12.43 7.42 29.43
N PHE A 496 -13.72 7.63 29.12
CA PHE A 496 -14.43 8.88 29.41
C PHE A 496 -15.52 8.76 30.48
N ASP A 497 -15.44 7.76 31.36
CA ASP A 497 -16.31 7.64 32.53
C ASP A 497 -17.82 7.60 32.19
N ASP A 498 -18.15 7.00 31.04
CA ASP A 498 -19.48 6.86 30.44
C ASP A 498 -20.17 8.17 29.98
N GLU A 499 -19.43 9.28 29.93
CA GLU A 499 -19.97 10.58 29.55
C GLU A 499 -18.99 11.37 28.65
N LEU A 500 -19.39 11.61 27.40
CA LEU A 500 -18.59 12.37 26.44
C LEU A 500 -19.34 13.59 25.91
N GLU A 501 -18.89 14.78 26.29
CA GLU A 501 -19.36 16.05 25.72
C GLU A 501 -18.76 16.30 24.33
N LEU A 502 -19.59 16.76 23.40
CA LEU A 502 -19.17 17.12 22.04
C LEU A 502 -18.90 18.62 21.93
N GLU A 503 -17.72 18.99 21.41
CA GLU A 503 -17.27 20.38 21.34
C GLU A 503 -17.81 21.13 20.10
N GLU A 504 -18.04 20.41 19.01
CA GLU A 504 -18.64 20.94 17.79
C GLU A 504 -20.15 20.73 17.77
N ASP A 505 -20.88 21.72 17.26
CA ASP A 505 -22.33 21.64 17.09
C ASP A 505 -22.67 21.14 15.69
N PHE A 506 -23.36 20.01 15.60
CA PHE A 506 -23.83 19.40 14.36
C PHE A 506 -25.11 18.60 14.61
N SER A 507 -25.86 18.35 13.54
CA SER A 507 -27.11 17.58 13.60
C SER A 507 -26.83 16.10 13.85
N LEU A 508 -27.45 15.54 14.89
CA LEU A 508 -27.45 14.10 15.14
C LEU A 508 -28.46 13.40 14.24
N ALA A 509 -28.05 12.25 13.68
CA ALA A 509 -28.94 11.41 12.88
C ALA A 509 -29.97 10.70 13.78
N PRO A 510 -31.26 10.66 13.36
CA PRO A 510 -32.32 10.08 14.17
C PRO A 510 -32.13 8.57 14.36
N PHE A 511 -32.61 8.06 15.49
CA PHE A 511 -32.50 6.65 15.85
C PHE A 511 -33.71 6.19 16.68
N PRO A 512 -34.26 4.97 16.44
CA PRO A 512 -33.90 4.04 15.37
C PRO A 512 -34.20 4.60 13.96
N PRO A 513 -33.45 4.20 12.92
CA PRO A 513 -33.67 4.72 11.58
C PRO A 513 -35.00 4.20 11.00
N SER A 514 -35.78 5.12 10.44
CA SER A 514 -37.02 4.84 9.72
C SER A 514 -37.27 5.92 8.67
N VAL A 515 -38.11 5.64 7.69
CA VAL A 515 -38.51 6.62 6.67
C VAL A 515 -39.13 7.86 7.31
N GLU A 516 -39.98 7.68 8.33
CA GLU A 516 -40.64 8.79 9.04
C GLU A 516 -39.65 9.63 9.85
N SER A 517 -38.69 8.99 10.53
CA SER A 517 -37.70 9.69 11.35
C SER A 517 -36.73 10.51 10.50
N TYR A 518 -36.31 10.00 9.35
CA TYR A 518 -35.45 10.72 8.40
C TYR A 518 -36.21 11.81 7.65
N ALA A 519 -37.49 11.61 7.34
CA ALA A 519 -38.34 12.63 6.70
C ALA A 519 -38.61 13.85 7.60
N ASN A 520 -38.51 13.72 8.93
CA ASN A 520 -38.63 14.86 9.83
C ASN A 520 -37.48 15.85 9.60
N PRO A 521 -37.71 17.16 9.35
CA PRO A 521 -36.63 18.12 9.16
C PRO A 521 -35.91 18.53 10.46
N HIS A 522 -36.52 18.29 11.62
CA HIS A 522 -35.92 18.66 12.90
C HIS A 522 -34.86 17.63 13.30
N ARG A 523 -33.67 18.11 13.66
CA ARG A 523 -32.54 17.31 14.14
C ARG A 523 -32.11 17.81 15.50
N GLU A 524 -31.79 16.88 16.40
CA GLU A 524 -31.21 17.22 17.69
C GLU A 524 -29.77 17.71 17.48
N SER A 525 -29.40 18.77 18.21
CA SER A 525 -28.02 19.27 18.22
C SER A 525 -27.13 18.32 19.03
N SER A 526 -25.91 18.08 18.54
CA SER A 526 -24.87 17.29 19.22
C SER A 526 -24.50 17.83 20.61
N LYS A 527 -24.81 19.10 20.91
CA LYS A 527 -24.55 19.74 22.21
C LYS A 527 -25.70 19.65 23.20
N THR A 528 -26.84 19.10 22.80
CA THR A 528 -28.03 19.04 23.66
C THR A 528 -27.79 18.14 24.87
N LYS A 529 -27.12 17.01 24.68
CA LYS A 529 -26.80 16.04 25.72
C LYS A 529 -25.43 15.39 25.46
N PRO A 530 -24.70 15.06 26.52
CA PRO A 530 -23.51 14.20 26.43
C PRO A 530 -23.84 12.85 25.79
N GLN A 531 -22.85 12.27 25.12
CA GLN A 531 -22.93 10.92 24.58
C GLN A 531 -22.66 9.91 25.71
N SER A 532 -23.49 8.87 25.81
CA SER A 532 -23.29 7.74 26.74
C SER A 532 -23.06 6.44 25.99
N SER A 533 -22.34 5.48 26.59
CA SER A 533 -22.03 4.21 25.92
C SER A 533 -23.28 3.39 25.57
N ALA A 534 -24.33 3.49 26.39
CA ALA A 534 -25.59 2.77 26.20
C ALA A 534 -26.23 3.05 24.82
N ILE A 535 -26.24 4.33 24.39
CA ILE A 535 -26.81 4.73 23.10
C ILE A 535 -26.02 4.11 21.93
N TRP A 536 -24.69 4.02 22.06
CA TRP A 536 -23.82 3.47 21.03
C TRP A 536 -23.91 1.94 20.95
N PHE A 537 -24.00 1.25 22.10
CA PHE A 537 -24.23 -0.19 22.10
C PHE A 537 -25.62 -0.55 21.56
N GLU A 538 -26.65 0.27 21.80
CA GLU A 538 -27.96 0.06 21.18
C GLU A 538 -27.91 0.18 19.65
N ARG A 539 -27.13 1.14 19.13
CA ARG A 539 -26.86 1.29 17.69
C ARG A 539 -26.13 0.08 17.11
N ALA A 540 -25.08 -0.38 17.78
CA ALA A 540 -24.33 -1.57 17.39
C ALA A 540 -25.23 -2.81 17.32
N GLU A 541 -26.08 -3.03 18.34
CA GLU A 541 -27.03 -4.13 18.36
C GLU A 541 -28.08 -4.02 17.25
N PHE A 542 -28.57 -2.80 16.97
CA PHE A 542 -29.46 -2.57 15.83
C PHE A 542 -28.77 -2.94 14.50
N ARG A 543 -27.53 -2.48 14.30
CA ARG A 543 -26.79 -2.75 13.07
C ARG A 543 -26.49 -4.22 12.88
N LYS A 544 -26.07 -4.92 13.93
CA LYS A 544 -25.86 -6.37 13.91
C LYS A 544 -27.11 -7.10 13.44
N ARG A 545 -28.28 -6.75 13.98
CA ARG A 545 -29.57 -7.32 13.52
C ARG A 545 -29.85 -7.04 12.05
N MET A 546 -29.51 -5.85 11.54
CA MET A 546 -29.70 -5.53 10.12
C MET A 546 -28.71 -6.27 9.22
N ILE A 547 -27.45 -6.43 9.64
CA ILE A 547 -26.45 -7.27 8.96
C ILE A 547 -26.95 -8.72 8.87
N ASP A 548 -27.42 -9.30 9.97
CA ASP A 548 -27.94 -10.67 9.99
C ASP A 548 -29.19 -10.82 9.13
N LYS A 549 -30.07 -9.82 9.11
CA LYS A 549 -31.31 -9.84 8.33
C LYS A 549 -31.07 -9.74 6.82
N TYR A 550 -30.21 -8.81 6.41
CA TYR A 550 -30.08 -8.42 5.00
C TYR A 550 -28.84 -8.98 4.31
N CYS A 551 -27.75 -9.22 5.05
CA CYS A 551 -26.46 -9.61 4.48
C CYS A 551 -26.13 -11.08 4.72
N TRP A 552 -26.52 -11.68 5.85
CA TRP A 552 -26.25 -13.11 6.09
C TRP A 552 -27.07 -14.00 5.15
N ASN A 553 -26.42 -15.02 4.57
CA ASN A 553 -27.10 -16.04 3.79
C ASN A 553 -26.80 -17.43 4.35
N GLU A 554 -27.83 -18.01 4.97
CA GLU A 554 -27.74 -19.27 5.70
C GLU A 554 -27.33 -20.46 4.81
N SER A 555 -27.92 -20.57 3.62
CA SER A 555 -27.66 -21.71 2.72
C SER A 555 -26.27 -21.66 2.10
N LYS A 556 -25.73 -20.45 1.86
CA LYS A 556 -24.38 -20.26 1.32
C LYS A 556 -23.31 -20.12 2.40
N SER A 557 -23.68 -20.01 3.68
CA SER A 557 -22.75 -19.80 4.80
C SER A 557 -21.80 -18.62 4.58
N LEU A 558 -22.31 -17.52 4.04
CA LEU A 558 -21.53 -16.34 3.66
C LEU A 558 -22.38 -15.07 3.77
N TYR A 559 -21.73 -13.95 4.05
CA TYR A 559 -22.36 -12.63 3.96
C TYR A 559 -22.28 -12.07 2.53
N PHE A 560 -23.35 -11.43 2.09
CA PHE A 560 -23.51 -10.80 0.79
C PHE A 560 -23.98 -9.36 0.95
N ASP A 561 -23.78 -8.54 -0.08
CA ASP A 561 -24.34 -7.19 -0.09
C ASP A 561 -25.84 -7.22 -0.42
N TYR A 562 -26.57 -6.24 0.10
CA TYR A 562 -27.99 -6.07 -0.15
C TYR A 562 -28.23 -4.87 -1.06
N ASP A 563 -28.88 -5.09 -2.21
CA ASP A 563 -29.31 -4.01 -3.09
C ASP A 563 -30.58 -3.37 -2.51
N THR A 564 -30.46 -2.14 -2.02
CA THR A 564 -31.57 -1.38 -1.40
C THR A 564 -32.61 -0.89 -2.39
N VAL A 565 -32.29 -0.86 -3.69
CA VAL A 565 -33.23 -0.45 -4.75
C VAL A 565 -33.97 -1.67 -5.28
N GLN A 566 -33.25 -2.77 -5.54
CA GLN A 566 -33.87 -4.04 -5.99
C GLN A 566 -34.42 -4.89 -4.85
N GLU A 567 -34.16 -4.50 -3.60
CA GLU A 567 -34.60 -5.16 -2.36
C GLU A 567 -34.22 -6.64 -2.28
N LYS A 568 -33.02 -6.98 -2.76
CA LYS A 568 -32.52 -8.36 -2.77
C LYS A 568 -31.01 -8.43 -2.51
N GLN A 569 -30.56 -9.57 -1.99
CA GLN A 569 -29.14 -9.88 -1.90
C GLN A 569 -28.52 -10.05 -3.29
N ILE A 570 -27.30 -9.54 -3.46
CA ILE A 570 -26.47 -9.86 -4.62
C ILE A 570 -25.51 -11.00 -4.27
N LEU A 571 -25.57 -12.10 -5.01
CA LEU A 571 -24.83 -13.32 -4.67
C LEU A 571 -23.38 -13.31 -5.18
N TYR A 572 -22.68 -12.18 -5.04
CA TYR A 572 -21.25 -12.06 -5.36
C TYR A 572 -20.42 -12.43 -4.11
N GLU A 573 -19.67 -13.52 -4.19
CA GLU A 573 -18.85 -13.99 -3.07
C GLU A 573 -17.57 -13.15 -2.98
N SER A 574 -17.45 -12.37 -1.90
CA SER A 574 -16.29 -11.52 -1.63
C SER A 574 -15.68 -11.82 -0.26
N VAL A 575 -14.35 -11.71 -0.20
CA VAL A 575 -13.58 -11.91 1.04
C VAL A 575 -13.92 -10.88 2.12
N THR A 576 -14.53 -9.75 1.77
CA THR A 576 -14.98 -8.76 2.77
C THR A 576 -16.04 -9.30 3.73
N ALA A 577 -16.66 -10.46 3.45
CA ALA A 577 -17.50 -11.16 4.41
C ALA A 577 -16.77 -11.46 5.73
N PHE A 578 -15.45 -11.69 5.70
CA PHE A 578 -14.62 -11.91 6.89
C PHE A 578 -14.37 -10.64 7.71
N TRP A 579 -14.71 -9.45 7.20
CA TRP A 579 -14.62 -8.22 7.98
C TRP A 579 -15.62 -8.20 9.14
N THR A 580 -16.67 -9.03 9.08
CA THR A 580 -17.58 -9.27 10.20
C THR A 580 -16.88 -9.90 11.40
N LEU A 581 -15.84 -10.72 11.16
CA LEU A 581 -15.00 -11.29 12.21
C LEU A 581 -14.07 -10.22 12.79
N TRP A 582 -13.46 -9.38 11.95
CA TRP A 582 -12.64 -8.26 12.43
C TRP A 582 -13.46 -7.29 13.29
N ALA A 583 -14.66 -6.92 12.82
CA ALA A 583 -15.56 -6.03 13.53
C ALA A 583 -16.16 -6.67 14.80
N GLY A 584 -16.22 -8.00 14.87
CA GLY A 584 -16.81 -8.74 15.97
C GLY A 584 -18.34 -8.81 15.94
N CYS A 585 -18.98 -8.58 14.79
CA CYS A 585 -20.44 -8.62 14.67
C CYS A 585 -20.99 -10.03 14.36
N ALA A 586 -20.18 -10.95 13.85
CA ALA A 586 -20.62 -12.33 13.60
C ALA A 586 -20.83 -13.10 14.91
N SER A 587 -21.84 -13.98 14.96
CA SER A 587 -21.96 -14.98 16.02
C SER A 587 -20.89 -16.06 15.90
N GLU A 588 -20.66 -16.82 16.98
CA GLU A 588 -19.76 -17.98 16.96
C GLU A 588 -20.20 -19.02 15.92
N GLU A 589 -21.51 -19.23 15.76
CA GLU A 589 -22.07 -20.14 14.75
C GLU A 589 -21.80 -19.65 13.33
N GLN A 590 -22.01 -18.36 13.05
CA GLN A 590 -21.70 -17.77 11.75
C GLN A 590 -20.21 -17.83 11.44
N CYS A 591 -19.36 -17.60 12.44
CA CYS A 591 -17.91 -17.74 12.31
C CYS A 591 -17.51 -19.19 11.95
N TRP A 592 -18.04 -20.18 12.68
CA TRP A 592 -17.80 -21.59 12.38
C TRP A 592 -18.23 -21.96 10.95
N LYS A 593 -19.38 -21.47 10.48
CA LYS A 593 -19.87 -21.67 9.10
C LYS A 593 -18.97 -20.98 8.06
N LEU A 594 -18.55 -19.74 8.31
CA LEU A 594 -17.64 -19.00 7.43
C LEU A 594 -16.33 -19.77 7.23
N ILE A 595 -15.74 -20.28 8.30
CA ILE A 595 -14.44 -20.97 8.26
C ILE A 595 -14.58 -22.34 7.62
N SER A 596 -15.56 -23.14 8.08
CA SER A 596 -15.73 -24.52 7.62
C SER A 596 -16.19 -24.61 6.16
N ASN A 597 -17.06 -23.69 5.72
CA ASN A 597 -17.74 -23.79 4.43
C ASN A 597 -17.21 -22.80 3.39
N SER A 598 -16.76 -21.62 3.80
CA SER A 598 -16.52 -20.49 2.87
C SER A 598 -15.06 -20.07 2.75
N LEU A 599 -14.21 -20.21 3.77
CA LEU A 599 -12.82 -19.76 3.73
C LEU A 599 -12.02 -20.38 2.57
N LYS A 600 -12.18 -21.69 2.38
CA LYS A 600 -11.56 -22.45 1.28
C LYS A 600 -11.91 -21.96 -0.13
N LYS A 601 -12.98 -21.17 -0.29
CA LYS A 601 -13.37 -20.61 -1.59
C LYS A 601 -12.44 -19.46 -2.02
N PHE A 602 -11.83 -18.78 -1.05
CA PHE A 602 -10.97 -17.62 -1.27
C PHE A 602 -9.49 -17.94 -1.07
N GLU A 603 -9.18 -18.99 -0.33
CA GLU A 603 -7.81 -19.40 -0.08
C GLU A 603 -7.17 -20.03 -1.32
N VAL A 604 -6.06 -19.42 -1.74
CA VAL A 604 -5.17 -19.88 -2.80
C VAL A 604 -3.72 -19.91 -2.31
N LEU A 605 -2.77 -20.35 -3.14
CA LEU A 605 -1.38 -20.53 -2.73
C LEU A 605 -0.75 -19.27 -2.11
N GLY A 606 -1.06 -18.09 -2.66
CA GLY A 606 -0.56 -16.79 -2.23
C GLY A 606 -1.41 -16.06 -1.18
N GLY A 607 -2.43 -16.68 -0.58
CA GLY A 607 -3.28 -16.05 0.44
C GLY A 607 -4.76 -16.03 0.05
N LEU A 608 -5.46 -14.92 0.29
CA LEU A 608 -6.88 -14.78 -0.03
C LEU A 608 -7.10 -13.92 -1.28
N VAL A 609 -7.87 -14.44 -2.23
CA VAL A 609 -8.36 -13.65 -3.38
C VAL A 609 -9.55 -12.76 -2.99
N SER A 610 -9.72 -11.64 -3.69
CA SER A 610 -10.75 -10.63 -3.38
C SER A 610 -12.20 -11.13 -3.55
N GLY A 611 -12.40 -12.07 -4.47
CA GLY A 611 -13.67 -12.71 -4.77
C GLY A 611 -13.45 -14.08 -5.43
N THR A 612 -14.49 -14.89 -5.55
CA THR A 612 -14.36 -16.21 -6.20
C THR A 612 -14.34 -16.11 -7.72
N GLU A 613 -13.68 -17.05 -8.37
CA GLU A 613 -13.65 -17.12 -9.84
C GLU A 613 -15.05 -17.20 -10.45
N GLU A 614 -15.94 -17.98 -9.79
CA GLU A 614 -17.35 -18.11 -10.16
C GLU A 614 -18.08 -16.75 -10.13
N SER A 615 -17.88 -15.98 -9.05
CA SER A 615 -18.52 -14.67 -8.88
C SER A 615 -18.01 -13.63 -9.88
N ARG A 616 -16.69 -13.58 -10.10
CA ARG A 616 -16.08 -12.75 -11.16
C ARG A 616 -16.70 -13.11 -12.52
N GLY A 617 -16.92 -14.40 -12.77
CA GLY A 617 -17.46 -14.91 -14.03
C GLY A 617 -16.41 -14.94 -15.15
N LYS A 618 -16.86 -15.11 -16.39
CA LYS A 618 -15.98 -15.23 -17.56
C LYS A 618 -15.44 -13.86 -17.99
N ILE A 619 -14.16 -13.85 -18.38
CA ILE A 619 -13.43 -12.70 -18.91
C ILE A 619 -13.39 -12.77 -20.44
N SER A 620 -13.57 -11.64 -21.10
CA SER A 620 -13.47 -11.46 -22.56
C SER A 620 -12.89 -10.08 -22.89
N LEU A 621 -12.71 -9.78 -24.18
CA LEU A 621 -12.31 -8.43 -24.62
C LEU A 621 -13.32 -7.36 -24.19
N ASP A 622 -14.62 -7.67 -24.23
CA ASP A 622 -15.70 -6.76 -23.81
C ASP A 622 -15.91 -6.73 -22.29
N ARG A 623 -15.33 -7.69 -21.57
CA ARG A 623 -15.44 -7.85 -20.11
C ARG A 623 -14.07 -8.22 -19.53
N PRO A 624 -13.08 -7.29 -19.55
CA PRO A 624 -11.72 -7.56 -19.13
C PRO A 624 -11.64 -7.84 -17.62
N ASN A 625 -10.51 -8.35 -17.15
CA ASN A 625 -10.37 -8.58 -15.71
C ASN A 625 -10.32 -7.26 -14.94
N ARG A 626 -10.81 -7.26 -13.70
CA ARG A 626 -10.80 -6.09 -12.80
C ARG A 626 -9.83 -6.31 -11.66
N GLN A 627 -9.22 -5.24 -11.16
CA GLN A 627 -8.11 -5.36 -10.21
C GLN A 627 -8.52 -5.83 -8.81
N TRP A 628 -9.77 -5.62 -8.39
CA TRP A 628 -10.31 -6.08 -7.10
C TRP A 628 -11.11 -7.39 -7.21
N ASP A 629 -10.87 -8.18 -8.26
CA ASP A 629 -11.47 -9.50 -8.47
C ASP A 629 -10.43 -10.62 -8.50
N TYR A 630 -10.88 -11.88 -8.54
CA TYR A 630 -10.02 -13.03 -8.79
C TYR A 630 -9.15 -12.84 -10.05
N PRO A 631 -7.84 -13.13 -10.03
CA PRO A 631 -7.08 -13.87 -9.02
C PRO A 631 -6.28 -13.00 -8.03
N TYR A 632 -6.62 -11.72 -7.90
CA TYR A 632 -5.78 -10.77 -7.17
C TYR A 632 -6.01 -10.78 -5.67
N ALA A 633 -4.92 -10.66 -4.92
CA ALA A 633 -4.91 -10.50 -3.47
C ALA A 633 -4.37 -9.12 -3.09
N TRP A 634 -5.06 -8.50 -2.12
CA TRP A 634 -4.73 -7.18 -1.61
C TRP A 634 -4.45 -7.23 -0.11
N PRO A 635 -3.44 -6.46 0.38
CA PRO A 635 -3.08 -6.41 1.80
C PRO A 635 -4.24 -6.18 2.78
N PRO A 636 -5.20 -5.25 2.53
CA PRO A 636 -6.33 -5.03 3.43
C PRO A 636 -7.14 -6.29 3.72
N HIS A 637 -7.44 -7.09 2.70
CA HIS A 637 -8.24 -8.31 2.86
C HIS A 637 -7.54 -9.36 3.71
N GLN A 638 -6.21 -9.43 3.61
CA GLN A 638 -5.42 -10.37 4.40
C GLN A 638 -5.40 -9.95 5.86
N ILE A 639 -4.96 -8.72 6.15
CA ILE A 639 -4.84 -8.19 7.52
C ILE A 639 -6.17 -8.30 8.27
N MET A 640 -7.26 -7.86 7.65
CA MET A 640 -8.59 -7.89 8.25
C MET A 640 -9.01 -9.32 8.58
N THR A 641 -8.73 -10.28 7.69
CA THR A 641 -9.09 -11.68 7.94
C THR A 641 -8.21 -12.32 9.01
N TRP A 642 -6.89 -12.04 9.03
CA TRP A 642 -5.99 -12.58 10.06
C TRP A 642 -6.41 -12.14 11.47
N VAL A 643 -6.64 -10.84 11.65
CA VAL A 643 -7.07 -10.27 12.93
C VAL A 643 -8.48 -10.76 13.32
N GLY A 644 -9.39 -10.86 12.35
CA GLY A 644 -10.72 -11.41 12.57
C GLY A 644 -10.69 -12.88 13.02
N LEU A 645 -9.86 -13.71 12.41
CA LEU A 645 -9.69 -15.11 12.79
C LEU A 645 -9.07 -15.24 14.18
N GLU A 646 -8.01 -14.49 14.48
CA GLU A 646 -7.39 -14.47 15.82
C GLU A 646 -8.41 -14.07 16.90
N ARG A 647 -9.22 -13.03 16.65
CA ARG A 647 -10.26 -12.57 17.59
C ARG A 647 -11.25 -13.68 17.96
N TYR A 648 -11.57 -14.57 17.03
CA TYR A 648 -12.51 -15.69 17.24
C TYR A 648 -11.80 -16.99 17.64
N GLY A 649 -10.50 -16.97 17.92
CA GLY A 649 -9.74 -18.13 18.39
C GLY A 649 -9.16 -19.04 17.29
N TYR A 650 -9.24 -18.64 16.02
CA TYR A 650 -8.75 -19.39 14.87
C TYR A 650 -7.32 -18.96 14.47
N LEU A 651 -6.42 -18.96 15.44
CA LEU A 651 -5.04 -18.50 15.25
C LEU A 651 -4.28 -19.34 14.22
N GLU A 652 -4.48 -20.66 14.20
CA GLU A 652 -3.80 -21.55 13.23
C GLU A 652 -4.17 -21.21 11.77
N ASP A 653 -5.45 -20.91 11.51
CA ASP A 653 -5.89 -20.44 10.19
C ASP A 653 -5.31 -19.07 9.85
N ALA A 654 -5.28 -18.13 10.81
CA ALA A 654 -4.64 -16.84 10.63
C ALA A 654 -3.15 -16.98 10.28
N GLN A 655 -2.42 -17.84 10.99
CA GLN A 655 -1.00 -18.14 10.75
C GLN A 655 -0.76 -18.76 9.37
N ARG A 656 -1.61 -19.71 8.98
CA ARG A 656 -1.55 -20.36 7.66
C ARG A 656 -1.75 -19.36 6.53
N LEU A 657 -2.75 -18.47 6.64
CA LEU A 657 -3.01 -17.44 5.64
C LEU A 657 -1.92 -16.37 5.60
N ALA A 658 -1.42 -15.94 6.76
CA ALA A 658 -0.27 -15.05 6.85
C ALA A 658 0.97 -15.66 6.21
N TYR A 659 1.24 -16.95 6.45
CA TYR A 659 2.35 -17.68 5.83
C TYR A 659 2.26 -17.68 4.31
N ARG A 660 1.08 -18.00 3.75
CA ARG A 660 0.85 -18.04 2.30
C ARG A 660 1.14 -16.68 1.64
N PHE A 661 0.65 -15.60 2.24
CA PHE A 661 0.88 -14.25 1.73
C PHE A 661 2.34 -13.81 1.86
N LEU A 662 2.97 -14.04 3.02
CA LEU A 662 4.38 -13.69 3.25
C LEU A 662 5.34 -14.51 2.39
N TYR A 663 5.00 -15.78 2.11
CA TYR A 663 5.72 -16.61 1.16
C TYR A 663 5.70 -15.99 -0.24
N MET A 664 4.52 -15.63 -0.75
CA MET A 664 4.39 -14.97 -2.06
C MET A 664 5.21 -13.68 -2.12
N MET A 665 5.10 -12.82 -1.10
CA MET A 665 5.87 -11.56 -1.04
C MET A 665 7.39 -11.80 -1.00
N THR A 666 7.84 -12.76 -0.18
CA THR A 666 9.27 -13.05 -0.02
C THR A 666 9.86 -13.68 -1.27
N THR A 667 9.13 -14.58 -1.93
CA THR A 667 9.55 -15.17 -3.21
C THR A 667 9.68 -14.09 -4.28
N ALA A 668 8.68 -13.21 -4.41
CA ALA A 668 8.78 -12.09 -5.35
C ALA A 668 9.95 -11.15 -5.05
N PHE A 669 10.17 -10.83 -3.77
CA PHE A 669 11.30 -10.02 -3.32
C PHE A 669 12.66 -10.66 -3.67
N VAL A 670 12.78 -11.99 -3.52
CA VAL A 670 14.01 -12.74 -3.83
C VAL A 670 14.24 -12.86 -5.34
N ASP A 671 13.18 -13.12 -6.10
CA ASP A 671 13.27 -13.49 -7.52
C ASP A 671 13.28 -12.29 -8.47
N PHE A 672 12.75 -11.14 -8.04
CA PHE A 672 12.55 -9.97 -8.89
C PHE A 672 13.15 -8.71 -8.25
N ASN A 673 14.45 -8.75 -8.03
CA ASN A 673 15.27 -7.61 -7.65
C ASN A 673 14.78 -6.79 -6.43
N GLY A 674 14.13 -7.43 -5.46
CA GLY A 674 13.60 -6.77 -4.26
C GLY A 674 12.23 -6.10 -4.42
N VAL A 675 11.49 -6.38 -5.50
CA VAL A 675 10.21 -5.72 -5.79
C VAL A 675 9.19 -5.88 -4.66
N VAL A 676 8.48 -4.79 -4.37
CA VAL A 676 7.36 -4.74 -3.42
C VAL A 676 6.20 -3.97 -4.07
N PRO A 677 5.31 -4.65 -4.80
CA PRO A 677 4.27 -4.01 -5.60
C PRO A 677 3.06 -3.55 -4.77
N GLU A 678 2.12 -2.87 -5.43
CA GLU A 678 0.81 -2.51 -4.87
C GLU A 678 -0.06 -3.74 -4.56
N LYS A 679 -0.07 -4.74 -5.45
CA LYS A 679 -0.90 -5.95 -5.37
C LYS A 679 -0.23 -7.17 -6.01
N PHE A 680 -0.80 -8.36 -5.82
CA PHE A 680 -0.29 -9.61 -6.38
C PHE A 680 -1.38 -10.46 -7.05
N ASP A 681 -1.00 -11.22 -8.07
CA ASP A 681 -1.74 -12.41 -8.48
C ASP A 681 -1.40 -13.55 -7.52
N ALA A 682 -2.35 -13.89 -6.64
CA ALA A 682 -2.13 -14.87 -5.58
C ALA A 682 -2.27 -16.33 -6.04
N VAL A 683 -2.74 -16.55 -7.27
CA VAL A 683 -2.85 -17.88 -7.87
C VAL A 683 -1.53 -18.22 -8.59
N ARG A 684 -1.00 -17.27 -9.36
CA ARG A 684 0.25 -17.42 -10.11
C ARG A 684 1.50 -17.09 -9.28
N LEU A 685 1.33 -16.52 -8.09
CA LEU A 685 2.42 -15.99 -7.26
C LEU A 685 3.25 -14.93 -8.00
N SER A 686 2.57 -14.05 -8.73
CA SER A 686 3.22 -13.08 -9.61
C SER A 686 2.92 -11.65 -9.18
N HIS A 687 3.95 -10.82 -9.24
CA HIS A 687 3.83 -9.36 -9.13
C HIS A 687 3.46 -8.71 -10.48
N LEU A 688 3.51 -9.46 -11.59
CA LEU A 688 3.08 -8.99 -12.90
C LEU A 688 1.55 -9.03 -12.98
N VAL A 689 0.94 -7.86 -12.84
CA VAL A 689 -0.51 -7.66 -12.88
C VAL A 689 -0.83 -6.63 -13.94
N ASP A 690 -1.44 -7.06 -15.04
CA ASP A 690 -1.78 -6.21 -16.19
C ASP A 690 -3.25 -5.72 -16.18
N ALA A 691 -3.95 -5.90 -15.05
CA ALA A 691 -5.32 -5.40 -14.92
C ALA A 691 -5.33 -3.86 -14.84
N GLU A 692 -6.18 -3.24 -15.65
CA GLU A 692 -6.39 -1.79 -15.70
C GLU A 692 -5.09 -1.02 -15.99
N TYR A 693 -4.62 -0.16 -15.08
CA TYR A 693 -3.36 0.61 -15.24
C TYR A 693 -2.10 -0.17 -14.85
N GLY A 694 -2.25 -1.48 -14.61
CA GLY A 694 -1.18 -2.37 -14.19
C GLY A 694 -0.82 -2.23 -12.71
N ASN A 695 0.32 -2.82 -12.33
CA ASN A 695 0.84 -2.76 -10.97
C ASN A 695 1.69 -1.51 -10.74
N GLN A 696 1.58 -0.90 -9.56
CA GLN A 696 2.44 0.22 -9.15
C GLN A 696 3.60 -0.28 -8.27
N GLY A 697 4.71 0.45 -8.26
CA GLY A 697 5.90 0.09 -7.46
C GLY A 697 6.84 -0.95 -8.09
N VAL A 698 6.62 -1.30 -9.37
CA VAL A 698 7.46 -2.24 -10.13
C VAL A 698 8.49 -1.54 -11.04
N ASP A 699 8.22 -0.30 -11.46
CA ASP A 699 9.12 0.51 -12.28
C ASP A 699 10.15 1.24 -11.42
N PHE A 700 11.27 0.58 -11.13
CA PHE A 700 12.43 1.17 -10.48
C PHE A 700 13.72 0.69 -11.13
N LYS A 701 14.79 1.47 -10.95
CA LYS A 701 16.11 1.12 -11.47
C LYS A 701 17.04 0.73 -10.34
N MET A 702 17.63 -0.47 -10.45
CA MET A 702 18.61 -1.06 -9.53
C MET A 702 18.10 -1.36 -8.12
N VAL A 703 17.46 -0.41 -7.43
CA VAL A 703 17.02 -0.58 -6.03
C VAL A 703 15.63 0.01 -5.77
N PRO A 704 14.71 -0.75 -5.16
CA PRO A 704 13.41 -0.23 -4.75
C PRO A 704 13.59 0.70 -3.54
N ARG A 705 12.92 1.86 -3.56
CA ARG A 705 13.12 2.91 -2.55
C ARG A 705 12.04 2.99 -1.49
N GLU A 706 10.86 2.49 -1.80
CA GLU A 706 9.65 2.78 -1.00
C GLU A 706 8.67 1.61 -0.91
N GLY A 707 8.66 0.69 -1.87
CA GLY A 707 7.61 -0.35 -1.95
C GLY A 707 6.23 0.30 -2.05
N PHE A 708 5.24 -0.29 -1.36
CA PHE A 708 3.90 0.28 -1.26
C PHE A 708 3.40 0.20 0.19
N GLY A 709 2.81 1.28 0.71
CA GLY A 709 2.53 1.49 2.13
C GLY A 709 1.78 0.34 2.82
N TRP A 710 0.64 -0.11 2.28
CA TRP A 710 -0.08 -1.24 2.88
C TRP A 710 0.60 -2.60 2.71
N MET A 711 1.53 -2.73 1.76
CA MET A 711 2.22 -3.97 1.43
C MET A 711 3.35 -4.13 2.44
N ASN A 712 4.09 -3.03 2.65
CA ASN A 712 5.03 -2.86 3.75
C ASN A 712 4.36 -3.18 5.10
N ALA A 713 3.15 -2.65 5.34
CA ALA A 713 2.41 -2.93 6.56
C ALA A 713 1.99 -4.40 6.68
N ALA A 714 1.44 -5.01 5.63
CA ALA A 714 1.06 -6.42 5.66
C ALA A 714 2.24 -7.35 5.89
N TYR A 715 3.44 -6.99 5.41
CA TYR A 715 4.64 -7.75 5.74
C TYR A 715 4.96 -7.69 7.24
N GLN A 716 5.02 -6.49 7.82
CA GLN A 716 5.34 -6.31 9.24
C GLN A 716 4.28 -6.93 10.15
N VAL A 717 3.00 -6.72 9.85
CA VAL A 717 1.87 -7.29 10.59
C VAL A 717 1.84 -8.81 10.41
N GLY A 718 1.95 -9.34 9.20
CA GLY A 718 1.92 -10.79 8.97
C GLY A 718 3.08 -11.51 9.65
N LEU A 719 4.25 -10.88 9.79
CA LEU A 719 5.37 -11.43 10.54
C LEU A 719 5.00 -11.67 12.01
N SER A 720 4.18 -10.82 12.64
CA SER A 720 3.79 -11.02 14.05
C SER A 720 2.94 -12.27 14.27
N PHE A 721 2.26 -12.77 13.23
CA PHE A 721 1.51 -14.02 13.29
C PHE A 721 2.43 -15.25 13.19
N LEU A 722 3.55 -15.16 12.46
CA LEU A 722 4.38 -16.33 12.19
C LEU A 722 5.21 -16.79 13.39
N SER A 723 5.19 -18.10 13.65
CA SER A 723 6.11 -18.75 14.58
C SER A 723 7.57 -18.68 14.09
N THR A 724 8.54 -18.96 14.98
CA THR A 724 9.96 -18.98 14.61
C THR A 724 10.26 -20.01 13.51
N GLY A 725 9.58 -21.17 13.53
CA GLY A 725 9.72 -22.20 12.49
C GLY A 725 9.19 -21.73 11.15
N MET A 726 8.00 -21.11 11.15
CA MET A 726 7.39 -20.51 9.95
C MET A 726 8.27 -19.41 9.36
N ARG A 727 8.80 -18.49 10.18
CA ARG A 727 9.71 -17.44 9.70
C ARG A 727 10.93 -18.00 9.01
N ARG A 728 11.55 -19.06 9.56
CA ARG A 728 12.68 -19.75 8.94
C ARG A 728 12.30 -20.40 7.60
N ALA A 729 11.13 -21.02 7.52
CA ALA A 729 10.65 -21.65 6.29
C ALA A 729 10.34 -20.62 5.18
N VAL A 730 9.75 -19.47 5.51
CA VAL A 730 9.58 -18.35 4.57
C VAL A 730 10.94 -17.80 4.12
N SER A 731 11.90 -17.69 5.06
CA SER A 731 13.27 -17.23 4.76
C SER A 731 14.00 -18.11 3.75
N THR A 732 13.65 -19.40 3.69
CA THR A 732 14.20 -20.36 2.74
C THR A 732 13.29 -20.57 1.51
N CYS A 733 12.31 -19.69 1.30
CA CYS A 733 11.30 -19.78 0.25
C CYS A 733 10.65 -21.18 0.17
N THR A 734 10.30 -21.77 1.32
CA THR A 734 9.65 -23.08 1.38
C THR A 734 8.15 -22.94 1.11
N SER A 735 7.67 -23.64 0.09
CA SER A 735 6.26 -23.59 -0.33
C SER A 735 5.30 -23.94 0.83
N PRO A 736 4.15 -23.24 0.95
CA PRO A 736 3.12 -23.56 1.93
C PRO A 736 2.66 -25.02 1.88
N GLU A 737 2.64 -25.63 0.69
CA GLU A 737 2.24 -27.03 0.52
C GLU A 737 3.22 -28.01 1.16
N VAL A 738 4.51 -27.64 1.27
CA VAL A 738 5.51 -28.46 1.98
C VAL A 738 5.35 -28.30 3.50
N VAL A 739 5.08 -27.08 3.96
CA VAL A 739 4.95 -26.78 5.39
C VAL A 739 3.68 -27.37 5.98
N PHE A 740 2.56 -27.27 5.26
CA PHE A 740 1.24 -27.68 5.75
C PHE A 740 0.76 -29.04 5.19
N GLY A 741 1.35 -29.53 4.10
CA GLY A 741 0.92 -30.76 3.43
C GLY A 741 1.16 -32.08 4.20
N HIS A 742 1.95 -32.05 5.27
CA HIS A 742 2.20 -33.25 6.10
C HIS A 742 1.04 -33.66 7.02
N VAL A 743 -0.08 -32.93 7.03
CA VAL A 743 -1.25 -33.25 7.89
C VAL A 743 -2.24 -34.24 7.21
N LEU A 744 -2.04 -34.62 5.94
CA LEU A 744 -2.96 -35.51 5.19
C LEU A 744 -2.35 -36.83 4.69
N SER A 745 -1.41 -37.45 5.41
CA SER A 745 -1.01 -38.83 5.11
C SER A 745 -0.91 -39.70 6.37
N GLN A 746 -1.86 -40.64 6.50
CA GLN A 746 -1.66 -41.85 7.30
C GLN A 746 -0.33 -42.52 6.92
N PRO A 747 0.32 -43.28 7.83
CA PRO A 747 1.63 -43.85 7.57
C PRO A 747 1.52 -44.95 6.50
N MET A 748 1.85 -44.61 5.25
CA MET A 748 2.07 -45.60 4.20
C MET A 748 3.53 -45.98 4.16
N THR A 749 3.74 -47.30 4.16
CA THR A 749 5.03 -48.00 4.22
C THR A 749 6.00 -47.59 3.12
N SER A 750 7.27 -47.56 3.49
CA SER A 750 8.43 -47.22 2.67
C SER A 750 8.63 -48.17 1.48
N GLN A 751 7.93 -47.97 0.37
CA GLN A 751 8.25 -48.64 -0.91
C GLN A 751 7.52 -47.99 -2.11
N GLN A 752 7.73 -46.70 -2.35
CA GLN A 752 7.42 -46.06 -3.65
C GLN A 752 8.06 -44.67 -3.75
N TYR A 753 9.40 -44.63 -3.77
CA TYR A 753 10.16 -43.43 -4.12
C TYR A 753 10.77 -43.63 -5.52
N SER A 754 9.97 -43.45 -6.57
CA SER A 754 10.45 -43.18 -7.93
C SER A 754 9.30 -42.89 -8.91
N ALA A 755 8.66 -41.71 -8.81
CA ALA A 755 8.03 -41.01 -9.94
C ALA A 755 7.36 -39.72 -9.42
N SER A 756 7.48 -38.66 -10.22
CA SER A 756 6.86 -37.33 -10.08
C SER A 756 7.14 -36.52 -8.80
N ILE A 757 8.35 -35.97 -8.71
CA ILE A 757 8.53 -34.64 -8.10
C ILE A 757 8.40 -33.66 -9.27
N SER A 758 7.28 -32.96 -9.37
CA SER A 758 7.12 -31.87 -10.33
C SER A 758 7.99 -30.70 -9.87
N ASP A 759 9.06 -30.46 -10.63
CA ASP A 759 9.93 -29.31 -10.51
C ASP A 759 9.12 -28.01 -10.69
N PRO A 760 9.12 -27.09 -9.70
CA PRO A 760 8.46 -25.78 -9.82
C PRO A 760 8.92 -24.97 -11.04
N LEU A 761 10.16 -25.18 -11.50
CA LEU A 761 10.68 -24.54 -12.72
C LEU A 761 9.98 -25.06 -13.99
N GLY A 762 9.57 -26.34 -14.00
CA GLY A 762 8.86 -26.95 -15.12
C GLY A 762 7.47 -26.35 -15.34
N LEU A 763 6.75 -26.07 -14.24
CA LEU A 763 5.45 -25.39 -14.28
C LEU A 763 5.56 -23.93 -14.72
N ALA A 764 6.67 -23.26 -14.41
CA ALA A 764 6.93 -21.89 -14.86
C ALA A 764 7.29 -21.84 -16.36
N MET A 765 8.02 -22.82 -16.87
CA MET A 765 8.45 -22.87 -18.27
C MET A 765 7.36 -23.33 -19.24
N GLU A 766 6.47 -24.25 -18.84
CA GLU A 766 5.33 -24.67 -19.69
C GLU A 766 4.35 -23.51 -19.98
N ASN A 767 4.33 -22.48 -19.13
CA ASN A 767 3.41 -21.34 -19.26
C ASN A 767 4.00 -20.13 -20.02
N LEU A 768 5.25 -20.20 -20.49
CA LEU A 768 5.94 -19.11 -21.21
C LEU A 768 5.83 -19.19 -22.75
N GLN A 769 5.13 -20.18 -23.32
CA GLN A 769 4.95 -20.28 -24.76
C GLN A 769 3.78 -19.40 -25.25
N LEU A 770 4.09 -18.21 -25.76
CA LEU A 770 3.21 -17.41 -26.62
C LEU A 770 3.00 -18.10 -27.98
N PRO A 771 1.86 -17.89 -28.67
CA PRO A 771 1.51 -18.67 -29.86
C PRO A 771 2.40 -18.32 -31.06
N SER A 772 3.18 -19.30 -31.53
CA SER A 772 3.87 -19.21 -32.81
C SER A 772 2.85 -19.19 -33.96
N LEU A 773 3.01 -18.23 -34.87
CA LEU A 773 2.31 -18.14 -36.16
C LEU A 773 2.21 -19.51 -36.86
N ALA A 774 0.98 -19.98 -37.04
CA ALA A 774 0.69 -21.18 -37.81
C ALA A 774 1.01 -20.97 -39.30
N SER A 775 2.12 -21.56 -39.76
CA SER A 775 2.36 -21.83 -41.19
C SER A 775 1.40 -22.93 -41.65
N GLY A 776 0.58 -22.64 -42.67
CA GLY A 776 -0.41 -23.57 -43.23
C GLY A 776 0.19 -24.81 -43.91
N PRO A 777 -0.63 -25.85 -44.15
CA PRO A 777 -0.15 -27.15 -44.61
C PRO A 777 0.19 -27.15 -46.11
N THR A 778 1.41 -27.59 -46.43
CA THR A 778 1.83 -27.98 -47.77
C THR A 778 1.18 -29.30 -48.19
N ALA A 779 0.49 -29.30 -49.33
CA ALA A 779 0.01 -30.50 -49.99
C ALA A 779 1.16 -31.28 -50.67
N PRO A 780 1.14 -32.62 -50.72
CA PRO A 780 2.17 -33.39 -51.40
C PRO A 780 1.84 -33.52 -52.91
N LEU A 781 2.83 -33.21 -53.74
CA LEU A 781 2.87 -33.63 -55.15
C LEU A 781 3.40 -35.06 -55.24
N ALA A 782 2.74 -35.86 -56.07
CA ALA A 782 3.08 -37.22 -56.45
C ALA A 782 4.51 -37.36 -56.99
N TYR A 783 5.25 -38.39 -56.54
CA TYR A 783 5.45 -39.66 -57.26
C TYR A 783 6.08 -40.70 -56.33
#